data_AF-A0A3M0WF66-F1
#
_entry.id   AF-A0A3M0WF66-F1
#
_cell.length_a   1.000
_cell.length_b   1.000
_cell.length_c   1.000
_cell.angle_alpha   90.00
_cell.angle_beta   90.00
_cell.angle_gamma   90.00
#
_symmetry.space_group_name_H-M   'P 1'
#
loop_
_entity.id
_entity.type
_entity.pdbx_description
1 polymer ?
#
loop_
_entity_poly.entity_id
_entity_poly.type
_entity_poly.pdbx_seq_one_letter_code
_entity_poly.pdbx_strand_id
1 'polypeptide(L)'
;MVSTEDILKKYSVKIEQKVRGYRASPDFSRSYRQFKADMVRPFSRYERWCKTFGGVFHMNVGEKDAKRIGRAIEIAHLDLTVSEVMVFSTIVLLSSLFGGVLFIVGIYLLTGAFSFIFPILVLLFSIFLFYYTAKIPERLAVLWRLKASSQMVPAILYIVVYMKHTSNFEKAVAFAAEHLEPPLSLDFRKVFWDVEVGKFSTIKESIDHYLEGWRDYSTEFLEAFHLIESSLFEPSEDRRVIVLERALKVILEGVYDKMLKYTHDVKAPLTNVYMLGIVLPTLALAILPLASTMLSGAIRWYHVLIIFDVMVPFLVLYLTDNIMMERPGGHGETSLLEKNPLYPKYKSRKHYVKGALFAFPFFVIGIIPLLWRYTGISNLLGMKIDYTWKELGFGFLGDVGVFGIERVGDSLVGPFGMLSLILSLFVPLSIALMFIVAYRSKTAELLKAREDYKGLEKEFTSSLFQLGNRLGDGLPAEIAFSKVSESVKGTKTEGFFRLVNENIQRLGMSLEAALFDPRRGAVIFYPSHLVSTSMRILVESVKKGLRVAARSLMSISEYVKNIKKIEGRLNDLLADIISDMKSNMGFLAPLLSGIIVGLSGMITLILTTLSAMFNSGKFSAGGEVFGGGSIKGILSIFNVTEMIPTYWLQVVVGIYLIEIVFILTSALVTIRSGRDKLAETAEVGKNLQRTILLYFVIATFSIIGLTLIGVVALSGIAA
;
A
#
# COMPACT_ATOMS: atom_id res chain seq x y z
N MET A 1 28.33 -1.24 -73.30
CA MET A 1 28.45 -1.81 -71.94
C MET A 1 27.53 -1.02 -71.05
N VAL A 2 26.52 -1.66 -70.46
CA VAL A 2 25.63 -0.99 -69.49
C VAL A 2 26.45 -0.70 -68.24
N SER A 3 26.49 0.55 -67.80
CA SER A 3 27.28 0.96 -66.64
C SER A 3 26.71 0.33 -65.37
N THR A 4 27.57 0.01 -64.40
CA THR A 4 27.18 -0.53 -63.08
C THR A 4 26.22 0.43 -62.36
N GLU A 5 26.33 1.73 -62.60
CA GLU A 5 25.43 2.76 -62.08
C GLU A 5 24.01 2.64 -62.64
N ASP A 6 23.85 2.35 -63.94
CA ASP A 6 22.52 2.17 -64.55
C ASP A 6 21.81 0.94 -63.99
N ILE A 7 22.56 -0.12 -63.70
CA ILE A 7 22.03 -1.32 -63.05
C ILE A 7 21.60 -0.99 -61.62
N LEU A 8 22.47 -0.34 -60.83
CA LEU A 8 22.15 0.05 -59.45
C LEU A 8 20.94 0.98 -59.36
N LYS A 9 20.81 1.95 -60.28
CA LYS A 9 19.67 2.87 -60.36
C LYS A 9 18.38 2.16 -60.75
N LYS A 10 18.46 1.16 -61.64
CA LYS A 10 17.30 0.34 -62.03
C LYS A 10 16.81 -0.55 -60.88
N TYR A 11 17.73 -1.13 -60.10
CA TYR A 11 17.38 -1.95 -58.95
C TYR A 11 16.96 -1.13 -57.73
N SER A 12 17.54 0.05 -57.50
CA SER A 12 17.11 0.97 -56.43
C SER A 12 15.67 1.43 -56.64
N VAL A 13 15.30 1.84 -57.86
CA VAL A 13 13.91 2.21 -58.21
C VAL A 13 12.96 1.02 -58.04
N LYS A 14 13.41 -0.21 -58.36
CA LYS A 14 12.60 -1.43 -58.18
C LYS A 14 12.39 -1.79 -56.71
N ILE A 15 13.38 -1.53 -55.86
CA ILE A 15 13.29 -1.69 -54.40
C ILE A 15 12.40 -0.60 -53.83
N GLU A 16 12.56 0.65 -54.24
CA GLU A 16 11.76 1.78 -53.78
C GLU A 16 10.27 1.64 -54.15
N GLN A 17 9.97 1.08 -55.33
CA GLN A 17 8.61 0.71 -55.72
C GLN A 17 8.05 -0.46 -54.89
N LYS A 18 8.87 -1.46 -54.54
CA LYS A 18 8.45 -2.56 -53.63
C LYS A 18 8.25 -2.08 -52.19
N VAL A 19 9.05 -1.13 -51.72
CA VAL A 19 8.94 -0.51 -50.39
C VAL A 19 7.72 0.41 -50.32
N ARG A 20 7.41 1.19 -51.37
CA ARG A 20 6.15 1.96 -51.45
C ARG A 20 4.90 1.08 -51.54
N GLY A 21 5.03 -0.15 -52.07
CA GLY A 21 3.97 -1.16 -52.07
C GLY A 21 3.75 -1.85 -50.72
N TYR A 22 4.69 -1.70 -49.77
CA TYR A 22 4.56 -2.20 -48.42
C TYR A 22 3.70 -1.21 -47.59
N ARG A 23 2.40 -1.19 -47.88
CA ARG A 23 1.44 -0.58 -46.95
C ARG A 23 1.39 -1.46 -45.71
N ALA A 24 2.05 -1.03 -44.65
CA ALA A 24 1.79 -1.53 -43.31
C ALA A 24 0.26 -1.53 -43.09
N SER A 25 -0.27 -2.64 -42.57
CA SER A 25 -1.70 -2.85 -42.38
C SER A 25 -2.35 -1.64 -41.68
N PRO A 26 -3.54 -1.16 -42.10
CA PRO A 26 -4.14 0.10 -41.62
C PRO A 26 -4.40 0.15 -40.10
N ASP A 27 -4.48 -1.01 -39.45
CA ASP A 27 -4.83 -1.13 -38.02
C ASP A 27 -3.73 -0.62 -37.06
N PHE A 28 -2.46 -0.61 -37.47
CA PHE A 28 -1.39 -0.13 -36.59
C PHE A 28 -1.46 1.39 -36.35
N SER A 29 -1.97 2.20 -37.28
CA SER A 29 -1.88 3.67 -37.17
C SER A 29 -2.75 4.30 -36.08
N ARG A 30 -3.76 3.57 -35.58
CA ARG A 30 -4.66 4.02 -34.50
C ARG A 30 -4.10 3.64 -33.12
N SER A 31 -3.72 2.38 -32.96
CA SER A 31 -3.02 1.87 -31.76
C SER A 31 -1.68 2.57 -31.52
N TYR A 32 -1.00 2.97 -32.61
CA TYR A 32 0.26 3.71 -32.56
C TYR A 32 0.10 5.19 -32.20
N ARG A 33 -0.93 5.87 -32.73
CA ARG A 33 -1.26 7.24 -32.28
C ARG A 33 -1.72 7.25 -30.82
N GLN A 34 -2.45 6.22 -30.41
CA GLN A 34 -2.82 6.01 -29.02
C GLN A 34 -1.60 5.68 -28.16
N PHE A 35 -0.65 4.89 -28.65
CA PHE A 35 0.65 4.68 -28.00
C PHE A 35 1.45 5.98 -27.83
N LYS A 36 1.50 6.87 -28.84
CA LYS A 36 2.13 8.19 -28.69
C LYS A 36 1.43 9.06 -27.65
N ALA A 37 0.10 8.98 -27.57
CA ALA A 37 -0.69 9.67 -26.53
C ALA A 37 -0.54 9.02 -25.14
N ASP A 38 -0.39 7.70 -25.06
CA ASP A 38 -0.23 6.91 -23.83
C ASP A 38 1.22 6.95 -23.29
N MET A 39 2.22 7.15 -24.17
CA MET A 39 3.61 7.45 -23.80
C MET A 39 3.75 8.85 -23.20
N VAL A 40 2.90 9.81 -23.61
CA VAL A 40 2.75 11.10 -22.92
C VAL A 40 1.97 10.85 -21.63
N ARG A 41 2.66 10.22 -20.68
CA ARG A 41 2.11 9.99 -19.36
C ARG A 41 1.89 11.33 -18.67
N PRO A 42 0.76 11.50 -17.97
CA PRO A 42 0.67 12.61 -17.04
C PRO A 42 1.81 12.46 -16.04
N PHE A 43 2.68 13.47 -15.97
CA PHE A 43 3.82 13.49 -15.08
C PHE A 43 3.41 12.98 -13.70
N SER A 44 4.18 12.02 -13.17
CA SER A 44 3.95 11.55 -11.81
C SER A 44 3.96 12.76 -10.87
N ARG A 45 3.26 12.71 -9.72
CA ARG A 45 3.29 13.84 -8.79
C ARG A 45 4.74 14.23 -8.52
N TYR A 46 5.57 13.26 -8.14
CA TYR A 46 7.00 13.42 -7.91
C TYR A 46 7.76 14.09 -9.06
N GLU A 47 7.50 13.68 -10.30
CA GLU A 47 8.13 14.26 -11.49
C GLU A 47 7.74 15.73 -11.70
N ARG A 48 6.48 16.10 -11.42
CA ARG A 48 6.08 17.52 -11.40
C ARG A 48 6.85 18.30 -10.33
N TRP A 49 6.97 17.76 -9.12
CA TRP A 49 7.75 18.42 -8.07
C TRP A 49 9.23 18.56 -8.50
N CYS A 50 9.85 17.49 -9.01
CA CYS A 50 11.24 17.54 -9.46
C CYS A 50 11.48 18.56 -10.58
N LYS A 51 10.59 18.64 -11.59
CA LYS A 51 10.72 19.66 -12.65
C LYS A 51 10.46 21.08 -12.15
N THR A 52 9.49 21.25 -11.25
CA THR A 52 9.16 22.57 -10.69
C THR A 52 10.32 23.13 -9.86
N PHE A 53 10.97 22.26 -9.07
CA PHE A 53 12.05 22.65 -8.17
C PHE A 53 13.45 22.45 -8.76
N GLY A 54 13.58 21.70 -9.85
CA GLY A 54 14.86 21.36 -10.47
C GLY A 54 15.49 22.51 -11.25
N GLY A 55 14.71 23.52 -11.65
CA GLY A 55 15.22 24.74 -12.30
C GLY A 55 15.83 25.77 -11.33
N VAL A 56 15.85 25.52 -10.02
CA VAL A 56 16.28 26.53 -9.03
C VAL A 56 17.81 26.71 -9.02
N PHE A 57 18.58 25.63 -9.12
CA PHE A 57 20.05 25.68 -9.25
C PHE A 57 20.59 24.38 -9.85
N HIS A 58 21.74 24.42 -10.54
CA HIS A 58 22.41 23.23 -11.04
C HIS A 58 23.36 22.65 -9.99
N MET A 59 23.18 21.37 -9.67
CA MET A 59 24.03 20.64 -8.73
C MET A 59 24.86 19.59 -9.50
N ASN A 60 26.18 19.63 -9.31
CA ASN A 60 27.09 18.61 -9.82
C ASN A 60 26.99 17.35 -8.95
N VAL A 61 26.57 16.24 -9.55
CA VAL A 61 26.36 14.96 -8.86
C VAL A 61 27.60 14.09 -9.09
N GLY A 62 28.09 13.43 -8.03
CA GLY A 62 29.21 12.49 -8.16
C GLY A 62 28.91 11.35 -9.14
N GLU A 63 29.90 10.91 -9.90
CA GLU A 63 29.72 9.95 -11.00
C GLU A 63 28.99 8.65 -10.59
N LYS A 64 29.22 8.18 -9.37
CA LYS A 64 28.58 6.97 -8.84
C LYS A 64 27.07 7.16 -8.66
N ASP A 65 26.65 8.27 -8.05
CA ASP A 65 25.23 8.57 -7.87
C ASP A 65 24.56 8.95 -9.20
N ALA A 66 25.30 9.60 -10.11
CA ALA A 66 24.80 9.90 -11.45
C ALA A 66 24.50 8.65 -12.27
N LYS A 67 25.39 7.65 -12.27
CA LYS A 67 25.13 6.35 -12.92
C LYS A 67 23.99 5.60 -12.25
N ARG A 68 23.93 5.58 -10.91
CA ARG A 68 22.89 4.87 -10.15
C ARG A 68 21.50 5.44 -10.41
N ILE A 69 21.35 6.76 -10.27
CA ILE A 69 20.08 7.47 -10.47
C ILE A 69 19.71 7.47 -11.96
N GLY A 70 20.66 7.68 -12.87
CA GLY A 70 20.43 7.64 -14.31
C GLY A 70 19.83 6.31 -14.78
N ARG A 71 20.42 5.17 -14.36
CA ARG A 71 19.87 3.84 -14.67
C ARG A 71 18.43 3.69 -14.14
N ALA A 72 18.15 4.20 -12.94
CA ALA A 72 16.80 4.13 -12.35
C ALA A 72 15.78 4.99 -13.11
N ILE A 73 16.17 6.20 -13.55
CA ILE A 73 15.32 7.10 -14.35
C ILE A 73 14.93 6.45 -15.67
N GLU A 74 15.89 5.83 -16.37
CA GLU A 74 15.65 5.13 -17.64
C GLU A 74 14.69 3.94 -17.47
N ILE A 75 14.91 3.11 -16.45
CA ILE A 75 14.04 1.95 -16.16
C ILE A 75 12.62 2.41 -15.81
N ALA A 76 12.50 3.47 -15.00
CA ALA A 76 11.21 4.01 -14.59
C ALA A 76 10.52 4.83 -15.69
N HIS A 77 11.19 5.08 -16.81
CA HIS A 77 10.74 5.94 -17.90
C HIS A 77 10.33 7.34 -17.40
N LEU A 78 11.14 7.91 -16.51
CA LEU A 78 10.93 9.25 -15.97
C LEU A 78 11.58 10.28 -16.89
N ASP A 79 10.88 11.37 -17.19
CA ASP A 79 11.42 12.48 -17.96
C ASP A 79 12.10 13.48 -17.00
N LEU A 80 13.20 13.04 -16.37
CA LEU A 80 13.96 13.80 -15.38
C LEU A 80 15.46 13.68 -15.62
N THR A 81 16.20 14.72 -15.26
CA THR A 81 17.66 14.66 -15.17
C THR A 81 18.10 14.29 -13.76
N VAL A 82 19.30 13.70 -13.65
CA VAL A 82 19.91 13.37 -12.34
C VAL A 82 20.02 14.61 -11.44
N SER A 83 20.33 15.77 -12.03
CA SER A 83 20.47 17.03 -11.28
C SER A 83 19.15 17.47 -10.65
N GLU A 84 18.03 17.40 -11.38
CA GLU A 84 16.70 17.79 -10.88
C GLU A 84 16.27 16.96 -9.65
N VAL A 85 16.54 15.65 -9.66
CA VAL A 85 16.27 14.75 -8.53
C VAL A 85 17.04 15.16 -7.28
N MET A 86 18.32 15.47 -7.44
CA MET A 86 19.19 15.87 -6.33
C MET A 86 18.83 17.26 -5.81
N VAL A 87 18.50 18.20 -6.70
CA VAL A 87 18.06 19.56 -6.35
C VAL A 87 16.77 19.50 -5.55
N PHE A 88 15.78 18.72 -6.00
CA PHE A 88 14.54 18.53 -5.25
C PHE A 88 14.79 17.92 -3.86
N SER A 89 15.66 16.91 -3.76
CA SER A 89 16.01 16.30 -2.47
C SER A 89 16.66 17.30 -1.51
N THR A 90 17.55 18.16 -2.01
CA THR A 90 18.19 19.24 -1.23
C THR A 90 17.18 20.31 -0.81
N ILE A 91 16.24 20.69 -1.68
CA ILE A 91 15.17 21.64 -1.35
C ILE A 91 14.25 21.08 -0.26
N VAL A 92 13.92 19.79 -0.31
CA VAL A 92 13.15 19.12 0.76
C VAL A 92 13.90 19.20 2.09
N LEU A 93 15.21 18.95 2.10
CA LEU A 93 16.05 19.08 3.30
C LEU A 93 16.08 20.52 3.84
N LEU A 94 16.30 21.51 2.98
CA LEU A 94 16.33 22.92 3.40
C LEU A 94 14.96 23.39 3.91
N SER A 95 13.88 22.97 3.24
CA SER A 95 12.51 23.31 3.62
C SER A 95 12.11 22.67 4.94
N SER A 96 12.50 21.41 5.19
CA SER A 96 12.23 20.73 6.46
C SER A 96 13.04 21.32 7.61
N LEU A 97 14.31 21.68 7.36
CA LEU A 97 15.13 22.39 8.35
C LEU A 97 14.53 23.77 8.67
N PHE A 98 14.21 24.57 7.65
CA PHE A 98 13.63 25.90 7.84
C PHE A 98 12.27 25.83 8.53
N GLY A 99 11.39 24.92 8.11
CA GLY A 99 10.10 24.67 8.76
C GLY A 99 10.26 24.22 10.21
N GLY A 100 11.25 23.37 10.50
CA GLY A 100 11.57 22.96 11.87
C GLY A 100 12.09 24.11 12.73
N VAL A 101 12.95 24.99 12.19
CA VAL A 101 13.40 26.20 12.88
C VAL A 101 12.24 27.16 13.17
N LEU A 102 11.36 27.40 12.19
CA LEU A 102 10.14 28.21 12.40
C LEU A 102 9.25 27.62 13.50
N PHE A 103 9.12 26.30 13.55
CA PHE A 103 8.35 25.61 14.57
C PHE A 103 8.99 25.75 15.97
N ILE A 104 10.33 25.66 16.07
CA ILE A 104 11.07 25.92 17.31
C ILE A 104 10.81 27.36 17.78
N VAL A 105 10.96 28.33 16.89
CA VAL A 105 10.73 29.75 17.19
C VAL A 105 9.29 29.98 17.62
N GLY A 106 8.32 29.34 16.95
CA GLY A 106 6.91 29.40 17.33
C GLY A 106 6.63 28.85 18.73
N ILE A 107 7.21 27.70 19.08
CA ILE A 107 7.11 27.14 20.44
C ILE A 107 7.76 28.08 21.45
N TYR A 108 8.94 28.61 21.13
CA TYR A 108 9.66 29.53 22.01
C TYR A 108 8.86 30.80 22.26
N LEU A 109 8.22 31.39 21.24
CA LEU A 109 7.35 32.56 21.39
C LEU A 109 6.08 32.27 22.21
N LEU A 110 5.50 31.07 22.07
CA LEU A 110 4.28 30.70 22.78
C LEU A 110 4.51 30.28 24.23
N THR A 111 5.66 29.67 24.53
CA THR A 111 5.90 29.01 25.84
C THR A 111 7.09 29.57 26.61
N GLY A 112 7.92 30.43 25.99
CA GLY A 112 9.17 30.92 26.55
C GLY A 112 10.25 29.86 26.76
N ALA A 113 9.98 28.59 26.40
CA ALA A 113 10.84 27.46 26.69
C ALA A 113 11.60 26.99 25.44
N PHE A 114 12.92 26.83 25.58
CA PHE A 114 13.77 26.25 24.54
C PHE A 114 14.15 24.81 24.90
N SER A 115 14.04 23.88 23.93
CA SER A 115 14.50 22.50 24.09
C SER A 115 15.66 22.21 23.16
N PHE A 116 16.79 21.76 23.72
CA PHE A 116 17.98 21.35 22.95
C PHE A 116 17.78 20.07 22.14
N ILE A 117 16.82 19.21 22.53
CA ILE A 117 16.55 17.94 21.83
C ILE A 117 15.86 18.21 20.48
N PHE A 118 15.06 19.28 20.40
CA PHE A 118 14.22 19.54 19.25
C PHE A 118 15.00 19.82 17.95
N PRO A 119 16.03 20.70 17.93
CA PRO A 119 16.88 20.88 16.74
C PRO A 119 17.50 19.58 16.23
N ILE A 120 17.91 18.68 17.14
CA ILE A 120 18.52 17.40 16.79
C ILE A 120 17.51 16.49 16.08
N LEU A 121 16.27 16.41 16.60
CA LEU A 121 15.21 15.63 15.97
C LEU A 121 14.86 16.17 14.57
N VAL A 122 14.76 17.49 14.42
CA VAL A 122 14.50 18.15 13.12
C VAL A 122 15.63 17.86 12.13
N LEU A 123 16.89 17.92 12.57
CA LEU A 123 18.06 17.61 11.75
C LEU A 123 18.03 16.15 11.27
N LEU A 124 17.83 15.20 12.19
CA LEU A 124 17.75 13.78 11.87
C LEU A 124 16.60 13.48 10.89
N PHE A 125 15.43 14.07 11.12
CA PHE A 125 14.28 13.91 10.24
C PHE A 125 14.54 14.52 8.85
N SER A 126 15.19 15.69 8.78
CA SER A 126 15.54 16.35 7.52
C SER A 126 16.55 15.55 6.69
N ILE A 127 17.59 15.00 7.34
CA ILE A 127 18.55 14.10 6.72
C ILE A 127 17.84 12.84 6.21
N PHE A 128 16.93 12.28 7.00
CA PHE A 128 16.15 11.12 6.58
C PHE A 128 15.29 11.43 5.34
N LEU A 129 14.56 12.56 5.33
CA LEU A 129 13.75 12.99 4.19
C LEU A 129 14.57 13.20 2.92
N PHE A 130 15.80 13.72 3.03
CA PHE A 130 16.74 13.83 1.92
C PHE A 130 17.02 12.47 1.29
N TYR A 131 17.46 11.49 2.09
CA TYR A 131 17.76 10.15 1.59
C TYR A 131 16.52 9.43 1.07
N TYR A 132 15.37 9.61 1.73
CA TYR A 132 14.10 9.08 1.27
C TYR A 132 13.76 9.59 -0.14
N THR A 133 13.86 10.90 -0.35
CA THR A 133 13.51 11.58 -1.60
C THR A 133 14.50 11.27 -2.73
N ALA A 134 15.80 11.19 -2.42
CA ALA A 134 16.83 10.85 -3.38
C ALA A 134 16.71 9.41 -3.90
N LYS A 135 16.17 8.49 -3.08
CA LYS A 135 15.93 7.08 -3.47
C LYS A 135 14.60 6.84 -4.17
N ILE A 136 13.74 7.85 -4.35
CA ILE A 136 12.44 7.67 -5.01
C ILE A 136 12.57 7.14 -6.46
N PRO A 137 13.51 7.59 -7.31
CA PRO A 137 13.65 7.06 -8.67
C PRO A 137 13.95 5.56 -8.68
N GLU A 138 14.85 5.10 -7.82
CA GLU A 138 15.17 3.68 -7.65
C GLU A 138 13.94 2.88 -7.24
N ARG A 139 13.16 3.40 -6.29
CA ARG A 139 11.89 2.80 -5.86
C ARG A 139 10.89 2.72 -7.00
N LEU A 140 10.73 3.78 -7.78
CA LEU A 140 9.83 3.80 -8.94
C LEU A 140 10.28 2.81 -10.03
N ALA A 141 11.59 2.68 -10.26
CA ALA A 141 12.17 1.71 -11.18
C ALA A 141 11.90 0.28 -10.75
N VAL A 142 12.10 -0.03 -9.46
CA VAL A 142 11.77 -1.34 -8.89
C VAL A 142 10.26 -1.59 -9.01
N LEU A 143 9.41 -0.62 -8.68
CA LEU A 143 7.96 -0.76 -8.84
C LEU A 143 7.52 -1.00 -10.28
N TRP A 144 8.19 -0.36 -11.25
CA TRP A 144 7.97 -0.62 -12.67
C TRP A 144 8.29 -2.08 -13.01
N ARG A 145 9.47 -2.55 -12.57
CA ARG A 145 9.93 -3.92 -12.82
C ARG A 145 9.06 -4.97 -12.16
N LEU A 146 8.58 -4.74 -10.94
CA LEU A 146 7.67 -5.66 -10.26
C LEU A 146 6.30 -5.75 -10.97
N LYS A 147 5.81 -4.62 -11.51
CA LYS A 147 4.60 -4.62 -12.34
C LYS A 147 4.83 -5.43 -13.61
N ALA A 148 5.93 -5.17 -14.31
CA ALA A 148 6.29 -5.93 -15.51
C ALA A 148 6.50 -7.43 -15.19
N SER A 149 7.06 -7.77 -14.03
CA SER A 149 7.27 -9.15 -13.58
C SER A 149 5.96 -9.93 -13.47
N SER A 150 4.88 -9.33 -12.95
CA SER A 150 3.55 -9.98 -12.94
C SER A 150 2.99 -10.26 -14.35
N GLN A 151 3.51 -9.58 -15.37
CA GLN A 151 3.08 -9.73 -16.76
C GLN A 151 4.01 -10.63 -17.57
N MET A 152 5.17 -11.05 -17.05
CA MET A 152 6.11 -11.92 -17.75
C MET A 152 5.49 -13.26 -18.12
N VAL A 153 4.80 -13.91 -17.19
CA VAL A 153 4.18 -15.21 -17.46
C VAL A 153 3.05 -15.08 -18.47
N PRO A 154 2.08 -14.14 -18.34
CA PRO A 154 1.12 -13.86 -19.40
C PRO A 154 1.76 -13.51 -20.74
N ALA A 155 2.86 -12.76 -20.75
CA ALA A 155 3.56 -12.38 -21.98
C ALA A 155 4.12 -13.60 -22.70
N ILE A 156 4.87 -14.44 -22.00
CA ILE A 156 5.39 -15.70 -22.55
C ILE A 156 4.24 -16.60 -22.99
N LEU A 157 3.16 -16.70 -22.20
CA LEU A 157 1.97 -17.47 -22.56
C LEU A 157 1.36 -16.97 -23.87
N TYR A 158 1.17 -15.66 -24.05
CA TYR A 158 0.59 -15.09 -25.27
C TYR A 158 1.50 -15.29 -26.48
N ILE A 159 2.81 -15.09 -26.31
CA ILE A 159 3.79 -15.31 -27.39
C ILE A 159 3.81 -16.79 -27.75
N VAL A 160 3.90 -17.70 -26.79
CA VAL A 160 3.91 -19.15 -26.99
C VAL A 160 2.63 -19.63 -27.68
N VAL A 161 1.45 -19.19 -27.20
CA VAL A 161 0.17 -19.54 -27.81
C VAL A 161 0.10 -19.07 -29.26
N TYR A 162 0.53 -17.84 -29.53
CA TYR A 162 0.55 -17.30 -30.88
C TYR A 162 1.58 -18.02 -31.78
N MET A 163 2.77 -18.32 -31.26
CA MET A 163 3.86 -19.03 -31.96
C MET A 163 3.55 -20.49 -32.25
N LYS A 164 2.78 -21.16 -31.39
CA LYS A 164 2.28 -22.52 -31.65
C LYS A 164 1.42 -22.57 -32.91
N HIS A 165 0.73 -21.47 -33.22
CA HIS A 165 -0.12 -21.33 -34.39
C HIS A 165 0.62 -20.78 -35.61
N THR A 166 1.32 -19.66 -35.46
CA THR A 166 2.06 -18.99 -36.54
C THR A 166 3.50 -18.81 -36.11
N SER A 167 4.42 -19.42 -36.86
CA SER A 167 5.87 -19.30 -36.65
C SER A 167 6.37 -17.92 -37.12
N ASN A 168 5.90 -16.87 -36.46
CA ASN A 168 6.32 -15.50 -36.69
C ASN A 168 6.43 -14.78 -35.34
N PHE A 169 7.67 -14.58 -34.92
CA PHE A 169 8.01 -13.99 -33.63
C PHE A 169 7.56 -12.53 -33.52
N GLU A 170 7.74 -11.73 -34.57
CA GLU A 170 7.35 -10.32 -34.57
C GLU A 170 5.85 -10.14 -34.34
N LYS A 171 5.02 -10.92 -35.05
CA LYS A 171 3.56 -10.90 -34.85
C LYS A 171 3.16 -11.45 -33.48
N ALA A 172 3.90 -12.41 -32.93
CA ALA A 172 3.64 -12.93 -31.59
C ALA A 172 3.91 -11.90 -30.50
N VAL A 173 5.03 -11.16 -30.61
CA VAL A 173 5.37 -10.06 -29.70
C VAL A 173 4.37 -8.90 -29.87
N ALA A 174 3.94 -8.60 -31.09
CA ALA A 174 2.90 -7.60 -31.35
C ALA A 174 1.55 -8.01 -30.71
N PHE A 175 1.14 -9.26 -30.88
CA PHE A 175 -0.06 -9.81 -30.25
C PHE A 175 0.01 -9.69 -28.72
N ALA A 176 1.15 -10.03 -28.12
CA ALA A 176 1.35 -9.83 -26.69
C ALA A 176 1.28 -8.36 -26.29
N ALA A 177 1.87 -7.44 -27.06
CA ALA A 177 1.84 -6.00 -26.79
C ALA A 177 0.43 -5.36 -26.86
N GLU A 178 -0.50 -5.98 -27.58
CA GLU A 178 -1.90 -5.55 -27.66
C GLU A 178 -2.77 -6.07 -26.51
N HIS A 179 -2.47 -7.28 -26.02
CA HIS A 179 -3.31 -7.98 -25.04
C HIS A 179 -2.78 -7.90 -23.61
N LEU A 180 -1.51 -7.52 -23.43
CA LEU A 180 -0.96 -7.22 -22.11
C LEU A 180 -1.42 -5.86 -21.62
N GLU A 181 -1.59 -5.73 -20.31
CA GLU A 181 -1.77 -4.43 -19.68
C GLU A 181 -0.42 -3.70 -19.56
N PRO A 182 -0.39 -2.36 -19.36
CA PRO A 182 0.85 -1.67 -19.00
C PRO A 182 1.37 -2.20 -17.65
N PRO A 183 2.70 -2.29 -17.43
CA PRO A 183 3.80 -1.68 -18.19
C PRO A 183 4.38 -2.49 -19.36
N LEU A 184 4.33 -3.82 -19.34
CA LEU A 184 5.10 -4.64 -20.30
C LEU A 184 4.59 -4.49 -21.74
N SER A 185 3.29 -4.22 -21.93
CA SER A 185 2.75 -3.84 -23.24
C SER A 185 3.40 -2.59 -23.82
N LEU A 186 3.69 -1.59 -22.99
CA LEU A 186 4.37 -0.35 -23.42
C LEU A 186 5.83 -0.63 -23.73
N ASP A 187 6.49 -1.45 -22.93
CA ASP A 187 7.88 -1.87 -23.16
C ASP A 187 7.99 -2.63 -24.49
N PHE A 188 7.08 -3.56 -24.79
CA PHE A 188 7.05 -4.24 -26.09
C PHE A 188 6.72 -3.29 -27.24
N ARG A 189 5.77 -2.35 -27.09
CA ARG A 189 5.52 -1.32 -28.12
C ARG A 189 6.75 -0.44 -28.37
N LYS A 190 7.54 -0.15 -27.32
CA LYS A 190 8.80 0.58 -27.43
C LYS A 190 9.85 -0.18 -28.24
N VAL A 191 9.91 -1.52 -28.11
CA VAL A 191 10.78 -2.37 -28.96
C VAL A 191 10.46 -2.17 -30.44
N PHE A 192 9.17 -2.11 -30.83
CA PHE A 192 8.80 -1.79 -32.22
C PHE A 192 9.18 -0.35 -32.60
N TRP A 193 8.96 0.61 -31.70
CA TRP A 193 9.28 2.01 -31.93
C TRP A 193 10.77 2.25 -32.17
N ASP A 194 11.66 1.62 -31.37
CA ASP A 194 13.11 1.78 -31.52
C ASP A 194 13.59 1.27 -32.89
N VAL A 195 12.92 0.27 -33.48
CA VAL A 195 13.18 -0.18 -34.85
C VAL A 195 12.67 0.82 -35.88
N GLU A 196 11.46 1.36 -35.72
CA GLU A 196 10.89 2.34 -36.66
C GLU A 196 11.66 3.66 -36.71
N VAL A 197 12.21 4.10 -35.59
CA VAL A 197 13.08 5.29 -35.51
C VAL A 197 14.50 5.00 -36.03
N GLY A 198 14.80 3.75 -36.35
CA GLY A 198 16.08 3.33 -36.92
C GLY A 198 17.20 3.20 -35.88
N LYS A 199 16.87 3.09 -34.59
CA LYS A 199 17.87 2.82 -33.55
C LYS A 199 18.38 1.38 -33.62
N PHE A 200 17.52 0.44 -33.99
CA PHE A 200 17.87 -0.96 -34.26
C PHE A 200 17.40 -1.36 -35.66
N SER A 201 18.08 -2.35 -36.25
CA SER A 201 17.78 -2.80 -37.62
C SER A 201 16.63 -3.80 -37.69
N THR A 202 16.41 -4.56 -36.61
CA THR A 202 15.39 -5.62 -36.53
C THR A 202 14.71 -5.64 -35.17
N ILE A 203 13.49 -6.17 -35.11
CA ILE A 203 12.76 -6.37 -33.85
C ILE A 203 13.52 -7.33 -32.93
N LYS A 204 14.22 -8.32 -33.50
CA LYS A 204 15.06 -9.24 -32.74
C LYS A 204 16.18 -8.49 -32.00
N GLU A 205 16.94 -7.68 -32.72
CA GLU A 205 18.03 -6.90 -32.11
C GLU A 205 17.51 -5.96 -31.02
N SER A 206 16.37 -5.31 -31.26
CA SER A 206 15.75 -4.43 -30.27
C SER A 206 15.23 -5.19 -29.04
N ILE A 207 14.69 -6.41 -29.21
CA ILE A 207 14.19 -7.20 -28.08
C ILE A 207 15.35 -7.78 -27.27
N ASP A 208 16.42 -8.24 -27.91
CA ASP A 208 17.63 -8.73 -27.25
C ASP A 208 18.23 -7.64 -26.35
N HIS A 209 18.33 -6.41 -26.87
CA HIS A 209 18.78 -5.26 -26.07
C HIS A 209 17.85 -4.98 -24.88
N TYR A 210 16.53 -5.09 -25.06
CA TYR A 210 15.57 -4.93 -23.97
C TYR A 210 15.70 -6.04 -22.91
N LEU A 211 15.89 -7.29 -23.35
CA LEU A 211 16.00 -8.47 -22.50
C LEU A 211 17.31 -8.50 -21.70
N GLU A 212 18.41 -7.93 -22.20
CA GLU A 212 19.64 -7.76 -21.43
C GLU A 212 19.41 -6.92 -20.16
N GLY A 213 18.49 -5.96 -20.22
CA GLY A 213 18.05 -5.18 -19.06
C GLY A 213 17.39 -6.01 -17.95
N TRP A 214 16.95 -7.23 -18.27
CA TRP A 214 16.34 -8.19 -17.34
C TRP A 214 17.30 -9.22 -16.77
N ARG A 215 18.54 -9.31 -17.27
CA ARG A 215 19.51 -10.35 -16.87
C ARG A 215 19.77 -10.39 -15.37
N ASP A 216 19.88 -9.23 -14.73
CA ASP A 216 20.12 -9.11 -13.28
C ASP A 216 18.88 -9.47 -12.43
N TYR A 217 17.68 -9.57 -13.02
CA TYR A 217 16.40 -9.66 -12.31
C TYR A 217 15.61 -10.93 -12.63
N SER A 218 15.63 -11.39 -13.88
CA SER A 218 14.96 -12.60 -14.33
C SER A 218 15.68 -13.23 -15.50
N THR A 219 16.63 -14.10 -15.19
CA THR A 219 17.28 -14.98 -16.17
C THR A 219 16.29 -15.91 -16.85
N GLU A 220 15.24 -16.33 -16.14
CA GLU A 220 14.22 -17.26 -16.62
C GLU A 220 13.33 -16.61 -17.70
N PHE A 221 13.15 -15.29 -17.65
CA PHE A 221 12.46 -14.54 -18.69
C PHE A 221 13.29 -14.45 -19.96
N LEU A 222 14.60 -14.19 -19.83
CA LEU A 222 15.55 -14.20 -20.94
C LEU A 222 15.62 -15.61 -21.57
N GLU A 223 15.77 -16.66 -20.76
CA GLU A 223 15.80 -18.05 -21.21
C GLU A 223 14.50 -18.46 -21.94
N ALA A 224 13.33 -18.04 -21.42
CA ALA A 224 12.06 -18.31 -22.09
C ALA A 224 12.00 -17.64 -23.48
N PHE A 225 12.49 -16.42 -23.64
CA PHE A 225 12.59 -15.76 -24.95
C PHE A 225 13.55 -16.49 -25.88
N HIS A 226 14.75 -16.87 -25.41
CA HIS A 226 15.69 -17.63 -26.21
C HIS A 226 15.16 -19.00 -26.65
N LEU A 227 14.37 -19.69 -25.81
CA LEU A 227 13.69 -20.92 -26.20
C LEU A 227 12.61 -20.67 -27.26
N ILE A 228 11.85 -19.56 -27.16
CA ILE A 228 10.89 -19.18 -28.19
C ILE A 228 11.60 -18.91 -29.52
N GLU A 229 12.73 -18.21 -29.49
CA GLU A 229 13.54 -17.94 -30.68
C GLU A 229 14.15 -19.21 -31.27
N SER A 230 14.69 -20.10 -30.43
CA SER A 230 15.28 -21.36 -30.89
C SER A 230 14.23 -22.24 -31.58
N SER A 231 12.95 -22.12 -31.18
CA SER A 231 11.84 -22.83 -31.82
C SER A 231 11.68 -22.50 -33.31
N LEU A 232 12.11 -21.32 -33.79
CA LEU A 232 12.07 -20.94 -35.20
C LEU A 232 13.03 -21.77 -36.08
N PHE A 233 14.04 -22.39 -35.47
CA PHE A 233 15.07 -23.17 -36.15
C PHE A 233 14.85 -24.69 -36.01
N GLU A 234 13.80 -25.12 -35.32
CA GLU A 234 13.50 -26.55 -35.15
C GLU A 234 12.96 -27.16 -36.45
N PRO A 235 13.51 -28.32 -36.90
CA PRO A 235 13.13 -28.93 -38.16
C PRO A 235 11.77 -29.65 -38.12
N SER A 236 11.27 -30.02 -36.93
CA SER A 236 9.98 -30.69 -36.79
C SER A 236 8.96 -29.87 -35.99
N GLU A 237 7.73 -29.83 -36.47
CA GLU A 237 6.60 -29.13 -35.84
C GLU A 237 6.36 -29.61 -34.40
N ASP A 238 6.47 -30.91 -34.15
CA ASP A 238 6.29 -31.48 -32.81
C ASP A 238 7.40 -31.02 -31.85
N ARG A 239 8.68 -31.00 -32.28
CA ARG A 239 9.76 -30.44 -31.44
C ARG A 239 9.56 -28.96 -31.19
N ARG A 240 9.17 -28.19 -32.22
CA ARG A 240 8.91 -26.75 -32.06
C ARG A 240 7.89 -26.50 -30.96
N VAL A 241 6.77 -27.22 -30.97
CA VAL A 241 5.72 -27.08 -29.95
C VAL A 241 6.24 -27.47 -28.55
N ILE A 242 7.04 -28.54 -28.45
CA ILE A 242 7.66 -28.96 -27.18
C ILE A 242 8.62 -27.88 -26.65
N VAL A 243 9.43 -27.26 -27.51
CA VAL A 243 10.34 -26.16 -27.13
C VAL A 243 9.55 -24.95 -26.63
N LEU A 244 8.46 -24.59 -27.30
CA LEU A 244 7.56 -23.52 -26.87
C LEU A 244 6.89 -23.83 -25.51
N GLU A 245 6.52 -25.08 -25.26
CA GLU A 245 6.01 -25.50 -23.95
C GLU A 245 7.08 -25.45 -22.86
N ARG A 246 8.32 -25.80 -23.20
CA ARG A 246 9.46 -25.66 -22.30
C ARG A 246 9.71 -24.20 -21.92
N ALA A 247 9.59 -23.26 -22.87
CA ALA A 247 9.70 -21.83 -22.58
C ALA A 247 8.67 -21.36 -21.54
N LEU A 248 7.41 -21.79 -21.69
CA LEU A 248 6.36 -21.50 -20.71
C LEU A 248 6.64 -22.13 -19.35
N LYS A 249 7.14 -23.37 -19.32
CA LYS A 249 7.48 -24.07 -18.09
C LYS A 249 8.64 -23.39 -17.34
N VAL A 250 9.70 -22.99 -18.04
CA VAL A 250 10.86 -22.30 -17.45
C VAL A 250 10.46 -21.02 -16.73
N ILE A 251 9.63 -20.17 -17.36
CA ILE A 251 9.19 -18.93 -16.70
C ILE A 251 8.26 -19.21 -15.50
N LEU A 252 7.44 -20.25 -15.56
CA LEU A 252 6.55 -20.65 -14.45
C LEU A 252 7.35 -21.15 -13.24
N GLU A 253 8.31 -22.05 -13.47
CA GLU A 253 9.22 -22.56 -12.44
C GLU A 253 10.09 -21.43 -11.87
N GLY A 254 10.61 -20.54 -12.71
CA GLY A 254 11.35 -19.36 -12.27
C GLY A 254 10.55 -18.44 -11.35
N VAL A 255 9.29 -18.16 -11.69
CA VAL A 255 8.41 -17.36 -10.81
C VAL A 255 8.07 -18.13 -9.53
N TYR A 256 7.86 -19.44 -9.60
CA TYR A 256 7.65 -20.29 -8.43
C TYR A 256 8.83 -20.20 -7.46
N ASP A 257 10.06 -20.39 -7.96
CA ASP A 257 11.28 -20.40 -7.15
C ASP A 257 11.55 -19.04 -6.52
N LYS A 258 11.31 -17.94 -7.26
CA LYS A 258 11.41 -16.59 -6.70
C LYS A 258 10.41 -16.34 -5.60
N MET A 259 9.16 -16.79 -5.77
CA MET A 259 8.13 -16.66 -4.75
C MET A 259 8.49 -17.45 -3.50
N LEU A 260 9.06 -18.63 -3.65
CA LEU A 260 9.56 -19.43 -2.54
C LEU A 260 10.73 -18.75 -1.83
N LYS A 261 11.71 -18.23 -2.57
CA LYS A 261 12.83 -17.46 -1.99
C LYS A 261 12.34 -16.22 -1.24
N TYR A 262 11.43 -15.45 -1.83
CA TYR A 262 10.80 -14.30 -1.19
C TYR A 262 10.13 -14.68 0.15
N THR A 263 9.43 -15.82 0.22
CA THR A 263 8.78 -16.23 1.49
C THR A 263 9.77 -16.45 2.63
N HIS A 264 10.99 -16.92 2.33
CA HIS A 264 12.03 -17.09 3.33
C HIS A 264 12.69 -15.75 3.71
N ASP A 265 12.98 -14.91 2.72
CA ASP A 265 13.72 -13.66 2.91
C ASP A 265 12.89 -12.59 3.65
N VAL A 266 11.55 -12.63 3.50
CA VAL A 266 10.64 -11.61 4.03
C VAL A 266 10.33 -11.78 5.52
N LYS A 267 10.54 -12.98 6.09
CA LYS A 267 10.18 -13.27 7.47
C LYS A 267 10.86 -12.35 8.48
N ALA A 268 12.19 -12.29 8.46
CA ALA A 268 12.95 -11.46 9.41
C ALA A 268 12.69 -9.94 9.23
N PRO A 269 12.67 -9.39 8.01
CA PRO A 269 12.28 -7.99 7.79
C PRO A 269 10.89 -7.66 8.31
N LEU A 270 9.88 -8.52 8.10
CA LEU A 270 8.54 -8.29 8.65
C LEU A 270 8.53 -8.32 10.17
N THR A 271 9.28 -9.25 10.76
CA THR A 271 9.47 -9.28 12.22
C THR A 271 10.03 -7.95 12.72
N ASN A 272 11.09 -7.45 12.09
CA ASN A 272 11.70 -6.17 12.46
C ASN A 272 10.71 -5.00 12.31
N VAL A 273 9.88 -5.00 11.27
CA VAL A 273 8.87 -3.96 11.04
C VAL A 273 7.83 -3.90 12.15
N TYR A 274 7.24 -5.02 12.55
CA TYR A 274 6.25 -4.98 13.63
C TYR A 274 6.91 -4.79 15.01
N MET A 275 8.12 -5.29 15.22
CA MET A 275 8.86 -5.04 16.47
C MET A 275 9.15 -3.55 16.64
N LEU A 276 9.59 -2.88 15.56
CA LEU A 276 9.85 -1.43 15.54
C LEU A 276 8.56 -0.61 15.56
N GLY A 277 7.52 -1.05 14.86
CA GLY A 277 6.24 -0.32 14.72
C GLY A 277 5.20 -0.63 15.80
N ILE A 278 5.40 -1.62 16.67
CA ILE A 278 4.46 -1.91 17.77
C ILE A 278 5.21 -2.07 19.07
N VAL A 279 6.09 -3.07 19.16
CA VAL A 279 6.63 -3.53 20.45
C VAL A 279 7.50 -2.45 21.09
N LEU A 280 8.52 -1.96 20.38
CA LEU A 280 9.43 -0.95 20.91
C LEU A 280 8.68 0.34 21.34
N PRO A 281 7.75 0.88 20.55
CA PRO A 281 6.95 2.03 20.94
C PRO A 281 6.07 1.77 22.16
N THR A 282 5.39 0.62 22.24
CA THR A 282 4.60 0.29 23.43
C THR A 282 5.44 0.20 24.70
N LEU A 283 6.66 -0.35 24.62
CA LEU A 283 7.60 -0.39 25.74
C LEU A 283 8.09 1.02 26.12
N ALA A 284 8.43 1.83 25.13
CA ALA A 284 8.90 3.20 25.34
C ALA A 284 7.81 4.08 25.99
N LEU A 285 6.55 3.91 25.58
CA LEU A 285 5.40 4.61 26.17
C LEU A 285 5.21 4.29 27.66
N ALA A 286 5.54 3.08 28.10
CA ALA A 286 5.40 2.69 29.51
C ALA A 286 6.38 3.44 30.43
N ILE A 287 7.59 3.75 29.93
CA ILE A 287 8.65 4.41 30.71
C ILE A 287 8.49 5.94 30.66
N LEU A 288 7.79 6.45 29.66
CA LEU A 288 7.75 7.87 29.31
C LEU A 288 7.24 8.80 30.43
N PRO A 289 6.18 8.47 31.18
CA PRO A 289 5.72 9.32 32.29
C PRO A 289 6.80 9.52 33.37
N LEU A 290 7.49 8.44 33.75
CA LEU A 290 8.58 8.46 34.73
C LEU A 290 9.82 9.17 34.18
N ALA A 291 10.18 8.90 32.93
CA ALA A 291 11.33 9.55 32.30
C ALA A 291 11.13 11.08 32.18
N SER A 292 9.90 11.54 31.92
CA SER A 292 9.60 12.98 31.78
C SER A 292 9.82 13.75 33.08
N THR A 293 9.49 13.15 34.23
CA THR A 293 9.68 13.77 35.54
C THR A 293 11.13 13.70 35.99
N MET A 294 11.81 12.57 35.79
CA MET A 294 13.23 12.40 36.17
C MET A 294 14.20 13.30 35.39
N LEU A 295 13.84 13.69 34.17
CA LEU A 295 14.67 14.55 33.30
C LEU A 295 14.29 16.03 33.39
N SER A 296 13.63 16.46 34.46
CA SER A 296 13.25 17.86 34.72
C SER A 296 12.59 18.54 33.51
N GLY A 297 11.63 17.86 32.89
CA GLY A 297 10.87 18.41 31.76
C GLY A 297 11.63 18.53 30.44
N ALA A 298 12.81 17.89 30.31
CA ALA A 298 13.53 17.80 29.03
C ALA A 298 12.68 17.10 27.95
N ILE A 299 11.86 16.13 28.36
CA ILE A 299 10.90 15.44 27.48
C ILE A 299 9.50 16.00 27.74
N ARG A 300 8.97 16.70 26.75
CA ARG A 300 7.60 17.25 26.72
C ARG A 300 6.74 16.54 25.67
N TRP A 301 5.42 16.73 25.75
CA TRP A 301 4.43 16.06 24.90
C TRP A 301 4.69 16.22 23.39
N TYR A 302 5.21 17.38 22.95
CA TYR A 302 5.54 17.61 21.54
C TYR A 302 6.74 16.80 21.05
N HIS A 303 7.67 16.40 21.94
CA HIS A 303 8.75 15.47 21.56
C HIS A 303 8.20 14.07 21.33
N VAL A 304 7.25 13.64 22.18
CA VAL A 304 6.55 12.36 22.01
C VAL A 304 5.80 12.34 20.70
N LEU A 305 5.04 13.39 20.39
CA LEU A 305 4.31 13.51 19.12
C LEU A 305 5.26 13.38 17.91
N ILE A 306 6.41 14.05 17.90
CA ILE A 306 7.34 13.95 16.76
C ILE A 306 7.96 12.56 16.65
N ILE A 307 8.40 11.97 17.77
CA ILE A 307 9.04 10.65 17.75
C ILE A 307 8.04 9.58 17.32
N PHE A 308 6.86 9.56 17.97
CA PHE A 308 5.89 8.48 17.80
C PHE A 308 4.94 8.69 16.64
N ASP A 309 4.45 9.90 16.35
CA ASP A 309 3.47 10.13 15.26
C ASP A 309 4.13 10.57 13.94
N VAL A 310 5.43 10.90 13.94
CA VAL A 310 6.13 11.33 12.72
C VAL A 310 7.30 10.42 12.39
N MET A 311 8.30 10.30 13.28
CA MET A 311 9.54 9.59 12.95
C MET A 311 9.35 8.08 12.85
N VAL A 312 8.74 7.45 13.87
CA VAL A 312 8.52 5.99 13.89
C VAL A 312 7.63 5.55 12.72
N PRO A 313 6.44 6.12 12.46
CA PRO A 313 5.56 5.69 11.39
C PRO A 313 6.21 5.89 10.02
N PHE A 314 6.98 6.96 9.84
CA PHE A 314 7.71 7.20 8.59
C PHE A 314 8.84 6.16 8.38
N LEU A 315 9.55 5.78 9.44
CA LEU A 315 10.54 4.71 9.40
C LEU A 315 9.90 3.34 9.12
N VAL A 316 8.78 3.01 9.79
CA VAL A 316 8.01 1.79 9.55
C VAL A 316 7.53 1.76 8.09
N LEU A 317 7.00 2.86 7.57
CA LEU A 317 6.57 2.98 6.17
C LEU A 317 7.75 2.76 5.21
N TYR A 318 8.91 3.37 5.48
CA TYR A 318 10.12 3.19 4.68
C TYR A 318 10.55 1.71 4.61
N LEU A 319 10.58 1.02 5.75
CA LEU A 319 10.96 -0.39 5.84
C LEU A 319 9.91 -1.30 5.17
N THR A 320 8.64 -1.04 5.43
CA THR A 320 7.52 -1.79 4.83
C THR A 320 7.54 -1.65 3.32
N ASP A 321 7.74 -0.44 2.79
CA ASP A 321 7.87 -0.21 1.35
C ASP A 321 9.00 -1.03 0.73
N ASN A 322 10.16 -1.11 1.39
CA ASN A 322 11.28 -1.90 0.87
C ASN A 322 10.93 -3.40 0.81
N ILE A 323 10.30 -3.94 1.85
CA ILE A 323 9.88 -5.36 1.88
C ILE A 323 8.82 -5.62 0.81
N MET A 324 7.85 -4.71 0.66
CA MET A 324 6.81 -4.82 -0.38
C MET A 324 7.40 -4.76 -1.80
N MET A 325 8.55 -4.12 -1.97
CA MET A 325 9.25 -4.01 -3.25
C MET A 325 10.03 -5.28 -3.63
N GLU A 326 10.04 -6.31 -2.80
CA GLU A 326 10.73 -7.57 -3.09
C GLU A 326 9.77 -8.67 -3.56
N ARG A 327 8.44 -8.47 -3.50
CA ARG A 327 7.42 -9.49 -3.84
C ARG A 327 7.41 -9.81 -5.34
N PRO A 328 7.81 -11.03 -5.78
CA PRO A 328 7.80 -11.42 -7.18
C PRO A 328 6.38 -11.54 -7.75
N GLY A 329 6.21 -11.28 -9.05
CA GLY A 329 5.05 -11.75 -9.82
C GLY A 329 3.64 -11.26 -9.40
N GLY A 330 3.53 -10.35 -8.44
CA GLY A 330 2.26 -10.12 -7.76
C GLY A 330 1.88 -8.66 -7.60
N HIS A 331 1.58 -8.01 -8.72
CA HIS A 331 0.78 -6.79 -8.70
C HIS A 331 -0.69 -7.18 -8.72
N GLY A 332 -1.43 -6.80 -7.68
CA GLY A 332 -2.87 -7.09 -7.59
C GLY A 332 -3.63 -6.49 -8.77
N GLU A 333 -4.82 -7.04 -9.04
CA GLU A 333 -5.81 -6.69 -10.07
C GLU A 333 -6.36 -5.24 -9.96
N THR A 334 -5.48 -4.24 -9.84
CA THR A 334 -5.84 -2.83 -9.66
C THR A 334 -6.45 -2.23 -10.92
N SER A 335 -6.09 -2.74 -12.09
CA SER A 335 -6.67 -2.35 -13.37
C SER A 335 -8.14 -2.75 -13.52
N LEU A 336 -8.54 -3.91 -12.97
CA LEU A 336 -9.94 -4.37 -12.99
C LEU A 336 -10.85 -3.49 -12.13
N LEU A 337 -10.32 -2.89 -11.06
CA LEU A 337 -11.07 -1.98 -10.21
C LEU A 337 -11.52 -0.72 -10.97
N GLU A 338 -10.62 -0.14 -11.77
CA GLU A 338 -10.90 1.12 -12.50
C GLU A 338 -11.87 0.93 -13.66
N LYS A 339 -11.92 -0.29 -14.22
CA LYS A 339 -12.86 -0.69 -15.28
C LYS A 339 -14.27 -1.02 -14.75
N ASN A 340 -14.46 -1.12 -13.43
CA ASN A 340 -15.73 -1.52 -12.83
C ASN A 340 -16.77 -0.37 -12.90
N PRO A 341 -18.02 -0.64 -13.32
CA PRO A 341 -19.10 0.36 -13.34
C PRO A 341 -19.37 1.05 -11.98
N LEU A 342 -19.05 0.38 -10.86
CA LEU A 342 -19.21 0.91 -9.51
C LEU A 342 -18.01 1.76 -9.04
N TYR A 343 -16.96 1.89 -9.85
CA TYR A 343 -15.77 2.70 -9.54
C TYR A 343 -16.06 4.19 -9.24
N PRO A 344 -17.01 4.88 -9.93
CA PRO A 344 -17.37 6.24 -9.59
C PRO A 344 -17.93 6.38 -8.16
N LYS A 345 -18.68 5.37 -7.68
CA LYS A 345 -19.14 5.35 -6.28
C LYS A 345 -17.94 5.27 -5.34
N TYR A 346 -16.97 4.40 -5.62
CA TYR A 346 -15.74 4.29 -4.82
C TYR A 346 -14.93 5.58 -4.74
N LYS A 347 -14.86 6.36 -5.83
CA LYS A 347 -14.13 7.64 -5.86
C LYS A 347 -14.88 8.78 -5.15
N SER A 348 -16.18 8.65 -4.90
CA SER A 348 -17.01 9.71 -4.35
C SER A 348 -16.56 10.15 -2.94
N ARG A 349 -16.40 11.47 -2.77
CA ARG A 349 -16.08 12.10 -1.47
C ARG A 349 -17.22 12.03 -0.45
N LYS A 350 -18.44 11.69 -0.88
CA LYS A 350 -19.63 11.60 0.00
C LYS A 350 -19.42 10.64 1.18
N HIS A 351 -18.63 9.59 1.00
CA HIS A 351 -18.30 8.61 2.05
C HIS A 351 -17.51 9.24 3.20
N TYR A 352 -16.55 10.12 2.89
CA TYR A 352 -15.79 10.86 3.90
C TYR A 352 -16.63 11.92 4.61
N VAL A 353 -17.54 12.58 3.88
CA VAL A 353 -18.48 13.54 4.49
C VAL A 353 -19.42 12.83 5.47
N LYS A 354 -19.97 11.67 5.09
CA LYS A 354 -20.78 10.84 5.97
C LYS A 354 -19.97 10.42 7.21
N GLY A 355 -18.74 9.94 7.02
CA GLY A 355 -17.84 9.59 8.13
C GLY A 355 -17.56 10.77 9.05
N ALA A 356 -17.27 11.96 8.50
CA ALA A 356 -17.03 13.18 9.26
C ALA A 356 -18.27 13.61 10.06
N LEU A 357 -19.47 13.52 9.48
CA LEU A 357 -20.72 13.84 10.18
C LEU A 357 -20.97 12.91 11.37
N PHE A 358 -20.69 11.61 11.24
CA PHE A 358 -20.78 10.65 12.35
C PHE A 358 -19.68 10.85 13.39
N ALA A 359 -18.48 11.28 12.99
CA ALA A 359 -17.35 11.51 13.88
C ALA A 359 -17.44 12.84 14.65
N PHE A 360 -18.08 13.85 14.08
CA PHE A 360 -18.09 15.22 14.60
C PHE A 360 -18.60 15.33 16.05
N PRO A 361 -19.72 14.70 16.46
CA PRO A 361 -20.17 14.75 17.85
C PRO A 361 -19.12 14.22 18.85
N PHE A 362 -18.45 13.13 18.50
CA PHE A 362 -17.40 12.54 19.34
C PHE A 362 -16.15 13.43 19.40
N PHE A 363 -15.78 14.05 18.28
CA PHE A 363 -14.66 14.99 18.24
C PHE A 363 -14.90 16.19 19.15
N VAL A 364 -16.12 16.76 19.10
CA VAL A 364 -16.52 17.86 19.98
C VAL A 364 -16.40 17.45 21.44
N ILE A 365 -16.94 16.28 21.81
CA ILE A 365 -16.86 15.72 23.17
C ILE A 365 -15.39 15.64 23.64
N GLY A 366 -14.49 15.17 22.79
CA GLY A 366 -13.09 14.99 23.16
C GLY A 366 -12.29 16.28 23.37
N ILE A 367 -12.71 17.39 22.75
CA ILE A 367 -12.01 18.69 22.83
C ILE A 367 -12.59 19.58 23.94
N ILE A 368 -13.72 19.20 24.56
CA ILE A 368 -14.33 19.95 25.68
C ILE A 368 -13.30 20.43 26.72
N PRO A 369 -12.38 19.58 27.25
CA PRO A 369 -11.39 20.03 28.23
C PRO A 369 -10.42 21.10 27.71
N LEU A 370 -10.08 21.05 26.42
CA LEU A 370 -9.22 22.05 25.78
C LEU A 370 -9.97 23.36 25.51
N LEU A 371 -11.25 23.28 25.12
CA LEU A 371 -12.09 24.47 24.96
C LEU A 371 -12.20 25.22 26.29
N TRP A 372 -12.45 24.52 27.40
CA TRP A 372 -12.52 25.13 28.72
C TRP A 372 -11.21 25.79 29.17
N ARG A 373 -10.06 25.28 28.73
CA ARG A 373 -8.73 25.84 29.02
C ARG A 373 -8.38 27.06 28.18
N TYR A 374 -8.52 26.96 26.86
CA TYR A 374 -7.98 27.94 25.91
C TYR A 374 -8.99 28.99 25.45
N THR A 375 -10.30 28.73 25.62
CA THR A 375 -11.35 29.67 25.21
C THR A 375 -12.02 30.29 26.42
N GLY A 376 -12.37 31.57 26.35
CA GLY A 376 -13.11 32.29 27.40
C GLY A 376 -14.57 31.85 27.56
N ILE A 377 -14.95 30.67 27.06
CA ILE A 377 -16.31 30.11 27.14
C ILE A 377 -16.72 29.89 28.60
N SER A 378 -15.79 29.50 29.47
CA SER A 378 -16.03 29.40 30.91
C SER A 378 -16.44 30.75 31.53
N ASN A 379 -15.72 31.81 31.16
CA ASN A 379 -16.02 33.19 31.60
C ASN A 379 -17.32 33.72 30.96
N LEU A 380 -17.61 33.37 29.70
CA LEU A 380 -18.85 33.76 29.00
C LEU A 380 -20.09 33.10 29.60
N LEU A 381 -19.97 31.86 30.06
CA LEU A 381 -21.06 31.08 30.67
C LEU A 381 -21.18 31.29 32.20
N GLY A 382 -20.33 32.12 32.80
CA GLY A 382 -20.33 32.38 34.25
C GLY A 382 -19.99 31.16 35.11
N MET A 383 -19.29 30.17 34.55
CA MET A 383 -18.92 28.92 35.23
C MET A 383 -17.46 28.96 35.70
N LYS A 384 -17.16 28.30 36.83
CA LYS A 384 -15.77 28.13 37.31
C LYS A 384 -14.95 27.35 36.26
N ILE A 385 -13.65 27.68 36.15
CA ILE A 385 -12.72 27.05 35.17
C ILE A 385 -12.56 25.54 35.45
N ASP A 386 -12.56 25.13 36.71
CA ASP A 386 -12.56 23.73 37.12
C ASP A 386 -13.44 23.56 38.37
N TYR A 387 -14.36 22.59 38.32
CA TYR A 387 -15.17 22.18 39.47
C TYR A 387 -14.45 21.05 40.19
N THR A 388 -14.52 21.01 41.51
CA THR A 388 -13.94 19.93 42.30
C THR A 388 -14.91 18.74 42.38
N TRP A 389 -14.40 17.50 42.45
CA TRP A 389 -15.26 16.32 42.58
C TRP A 389 -16.21 16.38 43.79
N LYS A 390 -15.77 17.02 44.88
CA LYS A 390 -16.57 17.32 46.06
C LYS A 390 -17.73 18.28 45.78
N GLU A 391 -17.54 19.28 44.92
CA GLU A 391 -18.59 20.22 44.49
C GLU A 391 -19.62 19.53 43.58
N LEU A 392 -19.23 18.49 42.85
CA LEU A 392 -20.10 17.66 42.01
C LEU A 392 -20.79 16.49 42.75
N GLY A 393 -20.62 16.38 44.07
CA GLY A 393 -21.26 15.35 44.90
C GLY A 393 -20.51 14.02 45.02
N PHE A 394 -19.32 13.89 44.43
CA PHE A 394 -18.46 12.70 44.53
C PHE A 394 -17.33 12.90 45.54
N GLY A 395 -17.68 13.01 46.83
CA GLY A 395 -16.73 13.27 47.91
C GLY A 395 -15.61 12.21 48.07
N PHE A 396 -15.79 10.99 47.53
CA PHE A 396 -14.77 9.93 47.59
C PHE A 396 -13.54 10.21 46.72
N LEU A 397 -13.66 11.07 45.69
CA LEU A 397 -12.59 11.42 44.75
C LEU A 397 -11.72 12.60 45.24
N GLY A 398 -12.02 13.16 46.43
CA GLY A 398 -11.24 14.21 47.06
C GLY A 398 -11.44 15.62 46.47
N ASP A 399 -10.54 16.54 46.84
CA ASP A 399 -10.57 17.96 46.41
C ASP A 399 -9.86 18.21 45.07
N VAL A 400 -9.65 17.19 44.25
CA VAL A 400 -9.00 17.29 42.94
C VAL A 400 -10.00 17.86 41.91
N GLY A 401 -9.52 18.73 41.01
CA GLY A 401 -10.33 19.26 39.90
C GLY A 401 -10.81 18.16 38.94
N VAL A 402 -12.02 18.33 38.41
CA VAL A 402 -12.68 17.39 37.49
C VAL A 402 -11.95 17.35 36.15
N PHE A 403 -11.54 18.52 35.65
CA PHE A 403 -10.68 18.63 34.48
C PHE A 403 -9.19 18.64 34.84
N GLY A 404 -8.84 18.96 36.09
CA GLY A 404 -7.48 19.00 36.61
C GLY A 404 -6.67 20.10 35.96
N ILE A 405 -7.24 21.31 35.89
CA ILE A 405 -6.59 22.51 35.37
C ILE A 405 -6.05 23.30 36.56
N GLU A 406 -4.73 23.32 36.72
CA GLU A 406 -4.07 24.02 37.80
C GLU A 406 -3.52 25.38 37.34
N ARG A 407 -3.63 26.39 38.21
CA ARG A 407 -3.05 27.72 37.98
C ARG A 407 -1.74 27.82 38.75
N VAL A 408 -0.62 27.80 38.03
CA VAL A 408 0.72 27.98 38.61
C VAL A 408 1.22 29.35 38.18
N GLY A 409 1.11 30.33 39.08
CA GLY A 409 1.39 31.74 38.78
C GLY A 409 0.45 32.31 37.71
N ASP A 410 1.03 32.84 36.63
CA ASP A 410 0.29 33.43 35.49
C ASP A 410 -0.03 32.43 34.37
N SER A 411 0.37 31.16 34.53
CA SER A 411 0.20 30.10 33.52
C SER A 411 -0.74 28.99 33.98
N LEU A 412 -1.68 28.60 33.10
CA LEU A 412 -2.61 27.48 33.29
C LEU A 412 -1.96 26.19 32.78
N VAL A 413 -1.70 25.25 33.69
CA VAL A 413 -1.10 23.93 33.41
C VAL A 413 -2.18 22.85 33.57
N GLY A 414 -2.26 21.92 32.62
CA GLY A 414 -3.32 20.91 32.55
C GLY A 414 -3.85 20.71 31.13
N PRO A 415 -4.83 19.82 30.91
CA PRO A 415 -5.63 19.12 31.91
C PRO A 415 -5.04 17.77 32.36
N PHE A 416 -5.05 17.51 33.68
CA PHE A 416 -4.60 16.26 34.30
C PHE A 416 -5.74 15.41 34.91
N GLY A 417 -6.97 15.94 34.88
CA GLY A 417 -8.12 15.32 35.55
C GLY A 417 -8.58 14.01 34.91
N MET A 418 -9.18 13.15 35.73
CA MET A 418 -9.72 11.87 35.30
C MET A 418 -10.78 12.02 34.20
N LEU A 419 -11.68 13.01 34.31
CA LEU A 419 -12.70 13.23 33.28
C LEU A 419 -12.09 13.73 31.98
N SER A 420 -11.07 14.59 32.06
CA SER A 420 -10.31 15.03 30.88
C SER A 420 -9.67 13.85 30.16
N LEU A 421 -9.12 12.89 30.91
CA LEU A 421 -8.49 11.69 30.35
C LEU A 421 -9.52 10.79 29.64
N ILE A 422 -10.70 10.58 30.25
CA ILE A 422 -11.78 9.83 29.59
C ILE A 422 -12.26 10.57 28.34
N LEU A 423 -12.43 11.89 28.42
CA LEU A 423 -12.86 12.70 27.27
C LEU A 423 -11.83 12.66 26.14
N SER A 424 -10.51 12.66 26.43
CA SER A 424 -9.51 12.51 25.38
C SER A 424 -9.65 11.22 24.56
N LEU A 425 -10.35 10.18 25.03
CA LEU A 425 -10.50 8.92 24.25
C LEU A 425 -11.37 9.14 23.03
N PHE A 426 -12.26 10.13 23.09
CA PHE A 426 -13.14 10.48 21.99
C PHE A 426 -12.41 11.18 20.84
N VAL A 427 -11.23 11.77 21.07
CA VAL A 427 -10.40 12.36 20.00
C VAL A 427 -9.91 11.28 19.02
N PRO A 428 -9.11 10.27 19.41
CA PRO A 428 -8.69 9.21 18.49
C PRO A 428 -9.88 8.37 18.01
N LEU A 429 -10.90 8.15 18.86
CA LEU A 429 -12.13 7.46 18.43
C LEU A 429 -12.82 8.18 17.27
N SER A 430 -12.93 9.51 17.32
CA SER A 430 -13.56 10.29 16.25
C SER A 430 -12.80 10.21 14.93
N ILE A 431 -11.46 10.35 14.98
CA ILE A 431 -10.59 10.22 13.80
C ILE A 431 -10.75 8.82 13.20
N ALA A 432 -10.71 7.78 14.04
CA ALA A 432 -10.89 6.41 13.59
C ALA A 432 -12.29 6.16 12.99
N LEU A 433 -13.35 6.63 13.64
CA LEU A 433 -14.74 6.48 13.17
C LEU A 433 -14.96 7.09 11.79
N MET A 434 -14.34 8.25 11.51
CA MET A 434 -14.37 8.87 10.19
C MET A 434 -13.87 7.89 9.12
N PHE A 435 -12.71 7.27 9.33
CA PHE A 435 -12.13 6.32 8.38
C PHE A 435 -12.89 4.99 8.33
N ILE A 436 -13.35 4.46 9.46
CA ILE A 436 -14.12 3.20 9.54
C ILE A 436 -15.41 3.31 8.71
N VAL A 437 -16.19 4.36 8.92
CA VAL A 437 -17.46 4.58 8.20
C VAL A 437 -17.21 4.85 6.73
N ALA A 438 -16.22 5.69 6.40
CA ALA A 438 -15.87 6.01 5.03
C ALA A 438 -15.42 4.76 4.25
N TYR A 439 -14.56 3.93 4.84
CA TYR A 439 -13.98 2.77 4.14
C TYR A 439 -14.99 1.65 3.98
N ARG A 440 -15.77 1.33 5.03
CA ARG A 440 -16.81 0.30 4.96
C ARG A 440 -17.88 0.62 3.91
N SER A 441 -18.33 1.88 3.85
CA SER A 441 -19.35 2.30 2.88
C SER A 441 -18.82 2.34 1.44
N LYS A 442 -17.56 2.74 1.27
CA LYS A 442 -16.88 2.82 -0.03
C LYS A 442 -16.58 1.46 -0.66
N THR A 443 -16.30 0.43 0.13
CA THR A 443 -15.83 -0.87 -0.40
C THR A 443 -16.89 -1.95 -0.48
N ALA A 444 -18.01 -1.83 0.24
CA ALA A 444 -18.99 -2.92 0.41
C ALA A 444 -19.53 -3.51 -0.91
N GLU A 445 -20.05 -2.67 -1.82
CA GLU A 445 -20.63 -3.15 -3.09
C GLU A 445 -19.57 -3.75 -4.03
N LEU A 446 -18.40 -3.11 -4.09
CA LEU A 446 -17.29 -3.54 -4.96
C LEU A 446 -16.66 -4.84 -4.49
N LEU A 447 -16.57 -5.05 -3.19
CA LEU A 447 -16.03 -6.28 -2.64
C LEU A 447 -16.92 -7.47 -3.00
N LYS A 448 -18.25 -7.29 -2.92
CA LYS A 448 -19.23 -8.30 -3.35
C LYS A 448 -19.10 -8.61 -4.84
N ALA A 449 -19.02 -7.58 -5.68
CA ALA A 449 -18.82 -7.77 -7.12
C ALA A 449 -17.49 -8.51 -7.42
N ARG A 450 -16.40 -8.20 -6.71
CA ARG A 450 -15.12 -8.88 -6.88
C ARG A 450 -15.16 -10.33 -6.42
N GLU A 451 -15.81 -10.64 -5.30
CA GLU A 451 -15.98 -12.02 -4.83
C GLU A 451 -16.75 -12.87 -5.86
N ASP A 452 -17.70 -12.27 -6.57
CA ASP A 452 -18.39 -12.93 -7.68
C ASP A 452 -17.46 -13.20 -8.88
N TYR A 453 -16.64 -12.23 -9.29
CA TYR A 453 -15.65 -12.42 -10.35
C TYR A 453 -14.58 -13.45 -9.99
N LYS A 454 -14.01 -13.39 -8.77
CA LYS A 454 -13.00 -14.36 -8.34
C LYS A 454 -13.57 -15.78 -8.22
N GLY A 455 -14.83 -15.89 -7.79
CA GLY A 455 -15.55 -17.17 -7.81
C GLY A 455 -15.71 -17.72 -9.23
N LEU A 456 -16.11 -16.88 -10.18
CA LEU A 456 -16.19 -17.21 -11.60
C LEU A 456 -14.83 -17.71 -12.13
N GLU A 457 -13.75 -16.96 -11.94
CA GLU A 457 -12.40 -17.33 -12.42
C GLU A 457 -11.87 -18.62 -11.79
N LYS A 458 -12.23 -18.88 -10.53
CA LYS A 458 -11.88 -20.13 -9.86
C LYS A 458 -12.44 -21.33 -10.59
N GLU A 459 -13.72 -21.28 -10.90
CA GLU A 459 -14.45 -22.37 -11.55
C GLU A 459 -14.19 -22.42 -13.06
N PHE A 460 -13.93 -21.26 -13.69
CA PHE A 460 -13.61 -21.15 -15.11
C PHE A 460 -12.31 -21.87 -15.48
N THR A 461 -11.37 -22.02 -14.54
CA THR A 461 -10.15 -22.83 -14.74
C THR A 461 -10.50 -24.28 -15.08
N SER A 462 -11.48 -24.85 -14.38
CA SER A 462 -11.99 -26.21 -14.63
C SER A 462 -12.80 -26.26 -15.93
N SER A 463 -13.57 -25.22 -16.24
CA SER A 463 -14.32 -25.12 -17.50
C SER A 463 -13.39 -25.07 -18.72
N LEU A 464 -12.26 -24.36 -18.65
CA LEU A 464 -11.25 -24.33 -19.71
C LEU A 464 -10.62 -25.71 -19.94
N PHE A 465 -10.36 -26.46 -18.86
CA PHE A 465 -9.87 -27.84 -18.96
C PHE A 465 -10.89 -28.76 -19.65
N GLN A 466 -12.17 -28.69 -19.23
CA GLN A 466 -13.24 -29.48 -19.85
C GLN A 466 -13.42 -29.12 -21.33
N LEU A 467 -13.48 -27.83 -21.66
CA LEU A 467 -13.60 -27.33 -23.03
C LEU A 467 -12.40 -27.77 -23.87
N GLY A 468 -11.18 -27.68 -23.33
CA GLY A 468 -9.96 -28.18 -23.95
C GLY A 468 -10.02 -29.67 -24.27
N ASN A 469 -10.44 -30.51 -23.31
CA ASN A 469 -10.61 -31.95 -23.55
C ASN A 469 -11.64 -32.24 -24.65
N ARG A 470 -12.80 -31.58 -24.64
CA ARG A 470 -13.84 -31.78 -25.66
C ARG A 470 -13.36 -31.39 -27.07
N LEU A 471 -12.62 -30.30 -27.20
CA LEU A 471 -11.99 -29.93 -28.47
C LEU A 471 -10.91 -30.94 -28.87
N GLY A 472 -10.17 -31.48 -27.90
CA GLY A 472 -9.16 -32.51 -28.10
C GLY A 472 -9.75 -33.83 -28.62
N ASP A 473 -10.95 -34.18 -28.18
CA ASP A 473 -11.76 -35.31 -28.67
C ASP A 473 -12.24 -35.11 -30.13
N GLY A 474 -11.98 -33.95 -30.73
CA GLY A 474 -12.37 -33.62 -32.10
C GLY A 474 -13.77 -33.03 -32.24
N LEU A 475 -14.42 -32.65 -31.13
CA LEU A 475 -15.73 -31.99 -31.20
C LEU A 475 -15.58 -30.55 -31.70
N PRO A 476 -16.43 -30.10 -32.65
CA PRO A 476 -16.53 -28.69 -33.03
C PRO A 476 -16.77 -27.81 -31.81
N ALA A 477 -16.24 -26.58 -31.83
CA ALA A 477 -16.24 -25.72 -30.67
C ALA A 477 -17.66 -25.39 -30.18
N GLU A 478 -18.60 -25.17 -31.09
CA GLU A 478 -20.01 -24.92 -30.82
C GLU A 478 -20.65 -26.07 -30.02
N ILE A 479 -20.38 -27.31 -30.42
CA ILE A 479 -20.88 -28.51 -29.75
C ILE A 479 -20.17 -28.70 -28.40
N ALA A 480 -18.87 -28.40 -28.34
CA ALA A 480 -18.10 -28.45 -27.11
C ALA A 480 -18.66 -27.45 -26.07
N PHE A 481 -19.03 -26.23 -26.47
CA PHE A 481 -19.69 -25.25 -25.61
C PHE A 481 -21.05 -25.75 -25.10
N SER A 482 -21.86 -26.39 -25.95
CA SER A 482 -23.14 -26.97 -25.52
C SER A 482 -22.94 -28.05 -24.45
N LYS A 483 -21.99 -28.99 -24.66
CA LYS A 483 -21.71 -30.06 -23.69
C LYS A 483 -21.12 -29.52 -22.38
N VAL A 484 -20.25 -28.53 -22.46
CA VAL A 484 -19.69 -27.89 -21.25
C VAL A 484 -20.78 -27.11 -20.52
N SER A 485 -21.70 -26.44 -21.21
CA SER A 485 -22.84 -25.76 -20.60
C SER A 485 -23.70 -26.68 -19.74
N GLU A 486 -23.78 -27.97 -20.08
CA GLU A 486 -24.49 -28.96 -19.27
C GLU A 486 -23.71 -29.41 -18.04
N SER A 487 -22.38 -29.55 -18.16
CA SER A 487 -21.52 -29.99 -17.06
C SER A 487 -21.22 -28.90 -16.02
N VAL A 488 -21.40 -27.62 -16.37
CA VAL A 488 -21.20 -26.48 -15.47
C VAL A 488 -22.49 -26.01 -14.78
N LYS A 489 -23.60 -26.74 -14.90
CA LYS A 489 -24.86 -26.41 -14.20
C LYS A 489 -24.65 -26.35 -12.68
N GLY A 490 -25.17 -25.31 -12.03
CA GLY A 490 -25.00 -25.07 -10.59
C GLY A 490 -23.67 -24.41 -10.21
N THR A 491 -22.79 -24.11 -11.17
CA THR A 491 -21.56 -23.35 -10.95
C THR A 491 -21.74 -21.87 -11.29
N LYS A 492 -20.85 -20.99 -10.82
CA LYS A 492 -20.83 -19.56 -11.17
C LYS A 492 -20.59 -19.32 -12.66
N THR A 493 -19.99 -20.28 -13.40
CA THR A 493 -19.77 -20.16 -14.85
C THR A 493 -20.96 -20.60 -15.69
N GLU A 494 -22.02 -21.16 -15.08
CA GLU A 494 -23.22 -21.60 -15.78
C GLU A 494 -23.79 -20.51 -16.69
N GLY A 495 -24.01 -19.31 -16.14
CA GLY A 495 -24.63 -18.24 -16.91
C GLY A 495 -23.78 -17.77 -18.10
N PHE A 496 -22.44 -17.87 -18.01
CA PHE A 496 -21.55 -17.59 -19.12
C PHE A 496 -21.73 -18.63 -20.24
N PHE A 497 -21.57 -19.92 -19.92
CA PHE A 497 -21.66 -20.99 -20.92
C PHE A 497 -23.07 -21.13 -21.49
N ARG A 498 -24.10 -20.93 -20.67
CA ARG A 498 -25.50 -20.93 -21.09
C ARG A 498 -25.78 -19.81 -22.09
N LEU A 499 -25.28 -18.59 -21.83
CA LEU A 499 -25.47 -17.46 -22.74
C LEU A 499 -24.76 -17.68 -24.08
N VAL A 500 -23.53 -18.22 -24.06
CA VAL A 500 -22.83 -18.59 -25.31
C VAL A 500 -23.62 -19.65 -26.07
N ASN A 501 -24.10 -20.70 -25.37
CA ASN A 501 -24.88 -21.76 -25.99
C ASN A 501 -26.22 -21.25 -26.57
N GLU A 502 -26.92 -20.36 -25.88
CA GLU A 502 -28.16 -19.74 -26.37
C GLU A 502 -27.91 -18.87 -27.61
N ASN A 503 -26.83 -18.07 -27.60
CA ASN A 503 -26.45 -17.26 -28.76
C ASN A 503 -26.13 -18.13 -29.99
N ILE A 504 -25.46 -19.27 -29.80
CA ILE A 504 -25.14 -20.20 -30.88
C ILE A 504 -26.41 -20.92 -31.37
N GLN A 505 -27.17 -21.55 -30.46
CA GLN A 505 -28.30 -22.42 -30.84
C GLN A 505 -29.56 -21.65 -31.24
N ARG A 506 -29.92 -20.56 -30.54
CA ARG A 506 -31.17 -19.82 -30.79
C ARG A 506 -31.01 -18.71 -31.81
N LEU A 507 -29.85 -18.06 -31.85
CA LEU A 507 -29.60 -16.91 -32.73
C LEU A 507 -28.73 -17.25 -33.95
N GLY A 508 -28.22 -18.48 -34.06
CA GLY A 508 -27.37 -18.92 -35.17
C GLY A 508 -26.05 -18.16 -35.26
N MET A 509 -25.58 -17.58 -34.15
CA MET A 509 -24.33 -16.80 -34.12
C MET A 509 -23.12 -17.72 -34.25
N SER A 510 -22.07 -17.24 -34.92
CA SER A 510 -20.75 -17.88 -34.86
C SER A 510 -20.19 -17.83 -33.44
N LEU A 511 -19.24 -18.71 -33.12
CA LEU A 511 -18.58 -18.69 -31.82
C LEU A 511 -17.98 -17.32 -31.47
N GLU A 512 -17.32 -16.67 -32.43
CA GLU A 512 -16.73 -15.34 -32.26
C GLU A 512 -17.78 -14.28 -31.92
N ALA A 513 -18.91 -14.26 -32.65
CA ALA A 513 -20.00 -13.34 -32.39
C ALA A 513 -20.70 -13.64 -31.04
N ALA A 514 -20.94 -14.92 -30.72
CA ALA A 514 -21.57 -15.33 -29.48
C ALA A 514 -20.75 -14.90 -28.24
N LEU A 515 -19.43 -14.82 -28.37
CA LEU A 515 -18.51 -14.40 -27.31
C LEU A 515 -18.31 -12.88 -27.24
N PHE A 516 -18.10 -12.22 -28.39
CA PHE A 516 -17.57 -10.85 -28.46
C PHE A 516 -18.48 -9.81 -29.11
N ASP A 517 -19.71 -10.16 -29.51
CA ASP A 517 -20.64 -9.18 -30.08
C ASP A 517 -20.88 -7.99 -29.13
N PRO A 518 -20.80 -6.73 -29.60
CA PRO A 518 -20.93 -5.54 -28.75
C PRO A 518 -22.25 -5.38 -27.99
N ARG A 519 -23.31 -6.10 -28.38
CA ARG A 519 -24.64 -6.01 -27.76
C ARG A 519 -25.03 -7.28 -27.02
N ARG A 520 -24.61 -8.46 -27.51
CA ARG A 520 -25.07 -9.78 -27.03
C ARG A 520 -23.95 -10.72 -26.60
N GLY A 521 -22.68 -10.35 -26.75
CA GLY A 521 -21.54 -11.20 -26.43
C GLY A 521 -21.47 -11.57 -24.94
N ALA A 522 -21.19 -12.83 -24.65
CA ALA A 522 -21.12 -13.32 -23.27
C ALA A 522 -20.02 -12.65 -22.43
N VAL A 523 -18.93 -12.21 -23.06
CA VAL A 523 -17.81 -11.54 -22.36
C VAL A 523 -18.22 -10.18 -21.75
N ILE A 524 -19.27 -9.53 -22.28
CA ILE A 524 -19.78 -8.25 -21.75
C ILE A 524 -20.41 -8.44 -20.37
N PHE A 525 -21.17 -9.53 -20.20
CA PHE A 525 -21.88 -9.83 -18.95
C PHE A 525 -20.96 -10.47 -17.90
N TYR A 526 -19.82 -11.02 -18.33
CA TYR A 526 -18.82 -11.66 -17.48
C TYR A 526 -17.42 -11.07 -17.72
N PRO A 527 -17.20 -9.80 -17.33
CA PRO A 527 -15.94 -9.09 -17.58
C PRO A 527 -14.82 -9.63 -16.69
N SER A 528 -14.10 -10.65 -17.17
CA SER A 528 -12.84 -11.13 -16.61
C SER A 528 -11.76 -11.12 -17.69
N HIS A 529 -10.56 -10.64 -17.33
CA HIS A 529 -9.42 -10.63 -18.24
C HIS A 529 -9.02 -12.05 -18.64
N LEU A 530 -9.04 -12.98 -17.68
CA LEU A 530 -8.78 -14.39 -17.93
C LEU A 530 -9.82 -14.95 -18.91
N VAL A 531 -11.11 -14.71 -18.66
CA VAL A 531 -12.19 -15.20 -19.52
C VAL A 531 -12.06 -14.63 -20.94
N SER A 532 -12.05 -13.30 -21.08
CA SER A 532 -11.97 -12.63 -22.39
C SER A 532 -10.78 -13.10 -23.21
N THR A 533 -9.59 -13.16 -22.59
CA THR A 533 -8.37 -13.53 -23.31
C THR A 533 -8.35 -15.01 -23.66
N SER A 534 -8.77 -15.89 -22.74
CA SER A 534 -8.87 -17.32 -23.01
C SER A 534 -9.82 -17.61 -24.18
N MET A 535 -10.94 -16.88 -24.24
CA MET A 535 -11.92 -16.99 -25.31
C MET A 535 -11.40 -16.43 -26.64
N ARG A 536 -10.59 -15.37 -26.62
CA ARG A 536 -9.97 -14.81 -27.84
C ARG A 536 -8.93 -15.77 -28.41
N ILE A 537 -8.09 -16.32 -27.54
CA ILE A 537 -7.15 -17.39 -27.88
C ILE A 537 -7.90 -18.58 -28.46
N LEU A 538 -9.02 -18.97 -27.86
CA LEU A 538 -9.83 -20.06 -28.36
C LEU A 538 -10.34 -19.81 -29.78
N VAL A 539 -10.96 -18.65 -30.03
CA VAL A 539 -11.49 -18.28 -31.35
C VAL A 539 -10.39 -18.30 -32.41
N GLU A 540 -9.22 -17.74 -32.11
CA GLU A 540 -8.09 -17.75 -33.04
C GLU A 540 -7.50 -19.15 -33.26
N SER A 541 -7.41 -19.97 -32.21
CA SER A 541 -6.90 -21.34 -32.32
C SER A 541 -7.87 -22.28 -33.04
N VAL A 542 -9.19 -22.09 -32.90
CA VAL A 542 -10.21 -22.92 -33.57
C VAL A 542 -10.18 -22.71 -35.08
N LYS A 543 -9.88 -21.49 -35.57
CA LYS A 543 -9.72 -21.19 -37.01
C LYS A 543 -8.66 -22.07 -37.70
N LYS A 544 -7.81 -22.74 -36.93
CA LYS A 544 -6.61 -23.44 -37.40
C LYS A 544 -6.58 -24.91 -37.07
N GLY A 545 -7.30 -25.32 -36.03
CA GLY A 545 -7.57 -26.73 -35.75
C GLY A 545 -7.96 -26.97 -34.31
N LEU A 546 -8.88 -27.93 -34.11
CA LEU A 546 -9.43 -28.25 -32.79
C LEU A 546 -8.35 -28.76 -31.81
N ARG A 547 -7.37 -29.54 -32.29
CA ARG A 547 -6.23 -30.00 -31.47
C ARG A 547 -5.37 -28.85 -30.95
N VAL A 548 -5.19 -27.79 -31.75
CA VAL A 548 -4.40 -26.61 -31.36
C VAL A 548 -5.15 -25.79 -30.32
N ALA A 549 -6.46 -25.62 -30.51
CA ALA A 549 -7.34 -24.99 -29.54
C ALA A 549 -7.36 -25.73 -28.20
N ALA A 550 -7.47 -27.06 -28.24
CA ALA A 550 -7.42 -27.92 -27.06
C ALA A 550 -6.13 -27.72 -26.24
N ARG A 551 -4.96 -27.83 -26.89
CA ARG A 551 -3.67 -27.62 -26.22
C ARG A 551 -3.55 -26.22 -25.63
N SER A 552 -4.02 -25.18 -26.34
CA SER A 552 -3.98 -23.79 -25.87
C SER A 552 -4.82 -23.61 -24.59
N LEU A 553 -6.05 -24.13 -24.58
CA LEU A 553 -6.93 -24.06 -23.40
C LEU A 553 -6.37 -24.85 -22.21
N MET A 554 -5.79 -26.03 -22.46
CA MET A 554 -5.15 -26.83 -21.42
C MET A 554 -3.96 -26.10 -20.79
N SER A 555 -3.07 -25.51 -21.60
CA SER A 555 -1.93 -24.73 -21.10
C SER A 555 -2.38 -23.53 -20.25
N ILE A 556 -3.45 -22.83 -20.64
CA ILE A 556 -4.01 -21.73 -19.84
C ILE A 556 -4.58 -22.25 -18.52
N SER A 557 -5.30 -23.37 -18.53
CA SER A 557 -5.85 -23.97 -17.32
C SER A 557 -4.75 -24.40 -16.34
N GLU A 558 -3.71 -25.05 -16.84
CA GLU A 558 -2.55 -25.48 -16.05
C GLU A 558 -1.78 -24.28 -15.47
N TYR A 559 -1.57 -23.24 -16.28
CA TYR A 559 -1.01 -21.97 -15.81
C TYR A 559 -1.78 -21.40 -14.61
N VAL A 560 -3.09 -21.21 -14.75
CA VAL A 560 -3.92 -20.60 -13.68
C VAL A 560 -3.93 -21.49 -12.44
N LYS A 561 -3.94 -22.82 -12.61
CA LYS A 561 -3.87 -23.77 -11.50
C LYS A 561 -2.53 -23.67 -10.76
N ASN A 562 -1.42 -23.56 -11.49
CA ASN A 562 -0.08 -23.46 -10.90
C ASN A 562 0.09 -22.13 -10.13
N ILE A 563 -0.39 -21.01 -10.68
CA ILE A 563 -0.39 -19.72 -9.97
C ILE A 563 -1.16 -19.79 -8.66
N LYS A 564 -2.37 -20.38 -8.65
CA LYS A 564 -3.16 -20.54 -7.42
C LYS A 564 -2.46 -21.42 -6.38
N LYS A 565 -1.78 -22.48 -6.82
CA LYS A 565 -0.98 -23.34 -5.94
C LYS A 565 0.18 -22.56 -5.30
N ILE A 566 0.86 -21.71 -6.08
CA ILE A 566 1.92 -20.82 -5.60
C ILE A 566 1.39 -19.83 -4.56
N GLU A 567 0.30 -19.13 -4.88
CA GLU A 567 -0.31 -18.17 -3.95
C GLU A 567 -0.77 -18.83 -2.64
N GLY A 568 -1.36 -20.02 -2.73
CA GLY A 568 -1.73 -20.82 -1.56
C GLY A 568 -0.52 -21.14 -0.69
N ARG A 569 0.55 -21.68 -1.30
CA ARG A 569 1.78 -22.01 -0.58
C ARG A 569 2.45 -20.79 0.04
N LEU A 570 2.48 -19.65 -0.65
CA LEU A 570 3.00 -18.40 -0.12
C LEU A 570 2.19 -17.94 1.10
N ASN A 571 0.87 -18.00 1.02
CA ASN A 571 0.00 -17.62 2.14
C ASN A 571 0.18 -18.55 3.34
N ASP A 572 0.36 -19.85 3.12
CA ASP A 572 0.63 -20.82 4.19
C ASP A 572 1.97 -20.54 4.88
N LEU A 573 3.03 -20.26 4.13
CA LEU A 573 4.36 -19.96 4.68
C LEU A 573 4.42 -18.65 5.46
N LEU A 574 3.59 -17.68 5.08
CA LEU A 574 3.51 -16.38 5.74
C LEU A 574 2.40 -16.31 6.80
N ALA A 575 1.60 -17.37 6.96
CA ALA A 575 0.42 -17.38 7.83
C ALA A 575 0.77 -17.03 9.27
N ASP A 576 1.85 -17.60 9.81
CA ASP A 576 2.31 -17.34 11.17
C ASP A 576 2.64 -15.86 11.38
N ILE A 577 3.45 -15.27 10.49
CA ILE A 577 3.88 -13.86 10.59
C ILE A 577 2.69 -12.92 10.40
N ILE A 578 1.82 -13.20 9.42
CA ILE A 578 0.60 -12.43 9.17
C ILE A 578 -0.32 -12.47 10.39
N SER A 579 -0.46 -13.65 11.02
CA SER A 579 -1.25 -13.85 12.23
C SER A 579 -0.65 -13.08 13.40
N ASP A 580 0.67 -13.17 13.61
CA ASP A 580 1.38 -12.45 14.67
C ASP A 580 1.25 -10.93 14.52
N MET A 581 1.48 -10.41 13.32
CA MET A 581 1.30 -8.98 13.03
C MET A 581 -0.14 -8.53 13.27
N LYS A 582 -1.13 -9.34 12.87
CA LYS A 582 -2.54 -9.04 13.06
C LYS A 582 -2.95 -9.10 14.54
N SER A 583 -2.42 -10.06 15.29
CA SER A 583 -2.63 -10.19 16.74
C SER A 583 -2.00 -9.02 17.49
N ASN A 584 -0.75 -8.66 17.16
CA ASN A 584 -0.06 -7.55 17.80
C ASN A 584 -0.73 -6.21 17.50
N MET A 585 -1.13 -5.97 16.26
CA MET A 585 -1.83 -4.74 15.85
C MET A 585 -3.28 -4.68 16.40
N GLY A 586 -3.98 -5.82 16.39
CA GLY A 586 -5.40 -5.91 16.74
C GLY A 586 -5.69 -6.09 18.23
N PHE A 587 -4.74 -6.63 18.99
CA PHE A 587 -4.92 -7.03 20.39
C PHE A 587 -3.83 -6.48 21.33
N LEU A 588 -2.55 -6.81 21.13
CA LEU A 588 -1.51 -6.42 22.11
C LEU A 588 -1.25 -4.91 22.15
N ALA A 589 -1.12 -4.26 20.99
CA ALA A 589 -0.88 -2.82 20.90
C ALA A 589 -1.98 -1.99 21.62
N PRO A 590 -3.28 -2.19 21.34
CA PRO A 590 -4.34 -1.46 22.04
C PRO A 590 -4.45 -1.86 23.53
N LEU A 591 -4.18 -3.11 23.89
CA LEU A 591 -4.16 -3.55 25.30
C LEU A 591 -3.08 -2.83 26.10
N LEU A 592 -1.82 -2.91 25.65
CA LEU A 592 -0.69 -2.28 26.33
C LEU A 592 -0.86 -0.77 26.37
N SER A 593 -1.26 -0.15 25.25
CA SER A 593 -1.49 1.29 25.17
C SER A 593 -2.58 1.76 26.13
N GLY A 594 -3.68 1.01 26.26
CA GLY A 594 -4.77 1.34 27.18
C GLY A 594 -4.35 1.24 28.65
N ILE A 595 -3.60 0.19 29.01
CA ILE A 595 -3.06 0.00 30.36
C ILE A 595 -2.05 1.10 30.70
N ILE A 596 -1.13 1.42 29.78
CA ILE A 596 -0.10 2.45 29.99
C ILE A 596 -0.70 3.83 30.21
N VAL A 597 -1.73 4.20 29.43
CA VAL A 597 -2.46 5.45 29.63
C VAL A 597 -3.13 5.49 31.00
N GLY A 598 -3.76 4.40 31.43
CA GLY A 598 -4.34 4.28 32.76
C GLY A 598 -3.29 4.40 33.88
N LEU A 599 -2.12 3.75 33.72
CA LEU A 599 -1.00 3.83 34.65
C LEU A 599 -0.43 5.25 34.73
N SER A 600 -0.28 5.92 33.58
CA SER A 600 0.14 7.32 33.53
C SER A 600 -0.85 8.23 34.26
N GLY A 601 -2.16 7.98 34.09
CA GLY A 601 -3.22 8.64 34.87
C GLY A 601 -3.08 8.41 36.37
N MET A 602 -2.85 7.17 36.80
CA MET A 602 -2.64 6.82 38.21
C MET A 602 -1.40 7.48 38.81
N ILE A 603 -0.26 7.43 38.12
CA ILE A 603 0.99 8.08 38.55
C ILE A 603 0.76 9.59 38.70
N THR A 604 0.07 10.19 37.73
CA THR A 604 -0.26 11.61 37.74
C THR A 604 -1.12 11.98 38.94
N LEU A 605 -2.17 11.22 39.19
CA LEU A 605 -3.06 11.41 40.33
C LEU A 605 -2.25 11.37 41.63
N ILE A 606 -1.50 10.27 41.85
CA ILE A 606 -0.71 10.05 43.06
C ILE A 606 0.26 11.21 43.30
N LEU A 607 1.06 11.58 42.30
CA LEU A 607 2.05 12.67 42.42
C LEU A 607 1.39 14.02 42.72
N THR A 608 0.25 14.32 42.06
CA THR A 608 -0.49 15.57 42.28
C THR A 608 -1.03 15.65 43.70
N THR A 609 -1.68 14.57 44.18
CA THR A 609 -2.17 14.51 45.57
C THR A 609 -1.07 14.52 46.60
N LEU A 610 0.05 13.81 46.39
CA LEU A 610 1.18 13.84 47.33
C LEU A 610 1.80 15.23 47.41
N SER A 611 1.95 15.92 46.26
CA SER A 611 2.40 17.32 46.22
C SER A 611 1.45 18.24 46.98
N ALA A 612 0.13 18.10 46.78
CA ALA A 612 -0.89 18.88 47.48
C ALA A 612 -0.90 18.59 49.00
N MET A 613 -0.79 17.33 49.43
CA MET A 613 -0.73 16.96 50.84
C MET A 613 0.51 17.54 51.53
N PHE A 614 1.66 17.52 50.86
CA PHE A 614 2.89 18.14 51.36
C PHE A 614 2.77 19.66 51.47
N ASN A 615 2.27 20.34 50.42
CA ASN A 615 2.10 21.79 50.40
C ASN A 615 1.02 22.28 51.39
N SER A 616 0.00 21.47 51.68
CA SER A 616 -1.05 21.78 52.65
C SER A 616 -0.62 21.67 54.12
N GLY A 617 0.63 21.31 54.40
CA GLY A 617 1.15 21.22 55.77
C GLY A 617 0.58 20.06 56.59
N LYS A 618 -0.22 19.15 56.00
CA LYS A 618 -0.77 17.97 56.70
C LYS A 618 0.30 16.98 57.18
N PHE A 619 1.54 17.11 56.68
CA PHE A 619 2.71 16.38 57.13
C PHE A 619 3.52 17.09 58.23
N SER A 620 3.02 18.19 58.82
CA SER A 620 3.79 19.02 59.78
C SER A 620 3.54 18.74 61.27
N ALA A 621 2.87 17.65 61.64
CA ALA A 621 2.62 17.34 63.04
C ALA A 621 3.13 15.94 63.43
N GLY A 622 4.42 15.85 63.78
CA GLY A 622 4.93 14.74 64.58
C GLY A 622 6.30 14.20 64.19
N GLY A 623 7.37 14.87 64.64
CA GLY A 623 8.68 14.23 64.86
C GLY A 623 9.80 14.68 63.94
N GLU A 624 10.69 15.51 64.49
CA GLU A 624 11.99 15.91 63.92
C GLU A 624 13.02 14.75 63.80
N VAL A 625 12.60 13.48 63.73
CA VAL A 625 13.51 12.33 63.93
C VAL A 625 13.82 11.53 62.66
N PHE A 626 13.18 11.79 61.51
CA PHE A 626 13.62 11.15 60.25
C PHE A 626 13.56 12.12 59.05
N GLY A 627 14.70 12.71 58.71
CA GLY A 627 15.07 13.04 57.33
C GLY A 627 14.11 13.90 56.49
N GLY A 628 13.41 14.89 57.05
CA GLY A 628 12.50 15.77 56.29
C GLY A 628 13.12 16.48 55.07
N GLY A 629 14.45 16.60 55.03
CA GLY A 629 15.19 17.09 53.86
C GLY A 629 15.26 16.11 52.68
N SER A 630 15.21 14.79 52.91
CA SER A 630 15.31 13.78 51.85
C SER A 630 14.00 13.62 51.07
N ILE A 631 12.85 13.71 51.74
CA ILE A 631 11.53 13.64 51.11
C ILE A 631 11.24 14.90 50.29
N LYS A 632 11.63 16.08 50.80
CA LYS A 632 11.55 17.34 50.03
C LYS A 632 12.47 17.30 48.80
N GLY A 633 13.65 16.70 48.92
CA GLY A 633 14.56 16.42 47.80
C GLY A 633 13.94 15.49 46.75
N ILE A 634 13.34 14.37 47.18
CA ILE A 634 12.68 13.42 46.29
C ILE A 634 11.47 14.06 45.59
N LEU A 635 10.60 14.77 46.32
CA LEU A 635 9.44 15.45 45.74
C LEU A 635 9.84 16.61 44.82
N SER A 636 10.98 17.26 45.04
CA SER A 636 11.51 18.28 44.13
C SER A 636 12.00 17.71 42.79
N ILE A 637 12.39 16.43 42.76
CA ILE A 637 12.72 15.71 41.51
C ILE A 637 11.44 15.38 40.73
N PHE A 638 10.29 15.22 41.39
CA PHE A 638 9.00 14.94 40.77
C PHE A 638 8.13 16.20 40.65
N ASN A 639 8.61 17.18 39.87
CA ASN A 639 7.81 18.38 39.57
C ASN A 639 6.63 18.04 38.65
N VAL A 640 5.43 18.03 39.21
CA VAL A 640 4.17 17.71 38.50
C VAL A 640 3.90 18.67 37.33
N THR A 641 4.39 19.91 37.41
CA THR A 641 4.20 20.92 36.35
C THR A 641 5.02 20.63 35.09
N GLU A 642 6.10 19.85 35.21
CA GLU A 642 6.98 19.46 34.11
C GLU A 642 6.60 18.12 33.49
N MET A 643 5.69 17.38 34.14
CA MET A 643 5.21 16.10 33.65
C MET A 643 4.32 16.29 32.41
N ILE A 644 4.40 15.34 31.49
CA ILE A 644 3.57 15.32 30.30
C ILE A 644 2.09 15.15 30.71
N PRO A 645 1.19 16.07 30.31
CA PRO A 645 -0.22 15.90 30.60
C PRO A 645 -0.76 14.63 29.94
N THR A 646 -1.43 13.82 30.75
CA THR A 646 -1.98 12.51 30.36
C THR A 646 -2.98 12.63 29.20
N TYR A 647 -3.70 13.75 29.11
CA TYR A 647 -4.55 14.10 27.96
C TYR A 647 -3.75 14.06 26.63
N TRP A 648 -2.61 14.76 26.57
CA TRP A 648 -1.80 14.83 25.35
C TRP A 648 -1.12 13.49 25.05
N LEU A 649 -0.64 12.79 26.10
CA LEU A 649 -0.10 11.44 25.95
C LEU A 649 -1.13 10.51 25.31
N GLN A 650 -2.37 10.54 25.78
CA GLN A 650 -3.43 9.68 25.27
C GLN A 650 -3.79 10.01 23.82
N VAL A 651 -3.85 11.29 23.45
CA VAL A 651 -4.09 11.70 22.06
C VAL A 651 -2.98 11.20 21.14
N VAL A 652 -1.71 11.37 21.52
CA VAL A 652 -0.54 10.88 20.77
C VAL A 652 -0.61 9.36 20.61
N VAL A 653 -0.81 8.61 21.70
CA VAL A 653 -0.94 7.14 21.65
C VAL A 653 -2.11 6.71 20.76
N GLY A 654 -3.23 7.41 20.80
CA GLY A 654 -4.38 7.13 19.97
C GLY A 654 -4.13 7.37 18.48
N ILE A 655 -3.48 8.48 18.12
CA ILE A 655 -3.10 8.79 16.73
C ILE A 655 -2.09 7.76 16.22
N TYR A 656 -1.07 7.46 17.03
CA TYR A 656 -0.07 6.44 16.75
C TYR A 656 -0.69 5.08 16.39
N LEU A 657 -1.64 4.60 17.19
CA LEU A 657 -2.35 3.34 16.92
C LEU A 657 -3.09 3.37 15.57
N ILE A 658 -3.70 4.50 15.23
CA ILE A 658 -4.37 4.67 13.94
C ILE A 658 -3.34 4.55 12.80
N GLU A 659 -2.24 5.30 12.86
CA GLU A 659 -1.19 5.32 11.83
C GLU A 659 -0.54 3.96 11.62
N ILE A 660 -0.20 3.26 12.70
CA ILE A 660 0.37 1.92 12.63
C ILE A 660 -0.62 0.92 12.04
N VAL A 661 -1.92 1.01 12.36
CA VAL A 661 -2.94 0.16 11.74
C VAL A 661 -3.02 0.40 10.23
N PHE A 662 -2.93 1.66 9.79
CA PHE A 662 -2.88 2.00 8.37
C PHE A 662 -1.67 1.37 7.68
N ILE A 663 -0.47 1.57 8.23
CA ILE A 663 0.78 1.11 7.62
C ILE A 663 0.85 -0.41 7.61
N LEU A 664 0.62 -1.07 8.75
CA LEU A 664 0.74 -2.52 8.86
C LEU A 664 -0.36 -3.26 8.11
N THR A 665 -1.60 -2.73 8.07
CA THR A 665 -2.64 -3.37 7.26
C THR A 665 -2.33 -3.26 5.77
N SER A 666 -1.79 -2.12 5.31
CA SER A 666 -1.32 -1.96 3.93
C SER A 666 -0.21 -2.96 3.58
N ALA A 667 0.75 -3.13 4.49
CA ALA A 667 1.79 -4.16 4.40
C ALA A 667 1.18 -5.56 4.22
N LEU A 668 0.32 -5.97 5.16
CA LEU A 668 -0.27 -7.30 5.22
C LEU A 668 -1.08 -7.63 3.96
N VAL A 669 -1.88 -6.67 3.47
CA VAL A 669 -2.65 -6.86 2.23
C VAL A 669 -1.73 -7.01 1.03
N THR A 670 -0.67 -6.19 0.95
CA THR A 670 0.28 -6.22 -0.15
C THR A 670 1.08 -7.53 -0.18
N ILE A 671 1.45 -8.06 0.98
CA ILE A 671 2.16 -9.34 1.11
C ILE A 671 1.26 -10.51 0.69
N ARG A 672 0.02 -10.55 1.21
CA ARG A 672 -0.95 -11.62 0.94
C ARG A 672 -1.41 -11.65 -0.52
N SER A 673 -1.79 -10.50 -1.04
CA SER A 673 -2.60 -10.38 -2.26
C SER A 673 -1.97 -9.51 -3.35
N GLY A 674 -0.79 -8.94 -3.09
CA GLY A 674 -0.21 -7.90 -3.93
C GLY A 674 -0.85 -6.55 -3.70
N ARG A 675 -0.36 -5.53 -4.40
CA ARG A 675 -0.92 -4.17 -4.32
C ARG A 675 -2.37 -4.17 -4.79
N ASP A 676 -3.31 -4.19 -3.84
CA ASP A 676 -4.75 -4.20 -4.09
C ASP A 676 -5.43 -3.15 -3.21
N LYS A 677 -5.64 -1.95 -3.79
CA LYS A 677 -6.21 -0.79 -3.08
C LYS A 677 -7.61 -1.05 -2.51
N LEU A 678 -8.42 -1.91 -3.16
CA LEU A 678 -9.76 -2.21 -2.67
C LEU A 678 -9.67 -3.11 -1.42
N ALA A 679 -8.84 -4.15 -1.46
CA ALA A 679 -8.61 -5.00 -0.30
C ALA A 679 -7.95 -4.24 0.86
N GLU A 680 -6.99 -3.35 0.55
CA GLU A 680 -6.30 -2.50 1.52
C GLU A 680 -7.31 -1.61 2.27
N THR A 681 -8.12 -0.85 1.54
CA THR A 681 -9.12 0.03 2.16
C THR A 681 -10.15 -0.74 2.98
N ALA A 682 -10.58 -1.92 2.53
CA ALA A 682 -11.54 -2.76 3.25
C ALA A 682 -10.96 -3.36 4.54
N GLU A 683 -9.74 -3.90 4.49
CA GLU A 683 -9.09 -4.50 5.65
C GLU A 683 -8.65 -3.44 6.66
N VAL A 684 -8.20 -2.25 6.21
CA VAL A 684 -7.88 -1.12 7.11
C VAL A 684 -9.12 -0.76 7.92
N GLY A 685 -10.30 -0.63 7.29
CA GLY A 685 -11.54 -0.34 8.01
C GLY A 685 -11.89 -1.39 9.07
N LYS A 686 -11.69 -2.68 8.79
CA LYS A 686 -11.96 -3.79 9.72
C LYS A 686 -10.97 -3.82 10.89
N ASN A 687 -9.67 -3.71 10.60
CA ASN A 687 -8.62 -3.75 11.62
C ASN A 687 -8.67 -2.51 12.50
N LEU A 688 -8.88 -1.34 11.92
CA LEU A 688 -9.03 -0.08 12.66
C LEU A 688 -10.23 -0.11 13.61
N GLN A 689 -11.35 -0.68 13.17
CA GLN A 689 -12.51 -0.89 14.04
C GLN A 689 -12.17 -1.79 15.23
N ARG A 690 -11.47 -2.91 15.02
CA ARG A 690 -11.10 -3.84 16.10
C ARG A 690 -10.11 -3.20 17.07
N THR A 691 -9.02 -2.61 16.56
CA THR A 691 -7.95 -2.00 17.37
C THR A 691 -8.48 -0.85 18.21
N ILE A 692 -9.22 0.09 17.62
CA ILE A 692 -9.67 1.30 18.33
C ILE A 692 -10.82 1.00 19.30
N LEU A 693 -11.73 0.08 18.96
CA LEU A 693 -12.76 -0.35 19.90
C LEU A 693 -12.12 -1.01 21.12
N LEU A 694 -11.16 -1.91 20.91
CA LEU A 694 -10.47 -2.59 21.99
C LEU A 694 -9.65 -1.61 22.84
N TYR A 695 -8.93 -0.68 22.21
CA TYR A 695 -8.21 0.40 22.90
C TYR A 695 -9.16 1.25 23.75
N PHE A 696 -10.28 1.69 23.19
CA PHE A 696 -11.28 2.51 23.90
C PHE A 696 -11.82 1.79 25.14
N VAL A 697 -12.20 0.51 25.00
CA VAL A 697 -12.72 -0.30 26.11
C VAL A 697 -11.67 -0.50 27.19
N ILE A 698 -10.46 -0.95 26.81
CA ILE A 698 -9.39 -1.26 27.77
C ILE A 698 -8.91 0.02 28.47
N ALA A 699 -8.71 1.11 27.73
CA ALA A 699 -8.29 2.38 28.29
C ALA A 699 -9.35 2.90 29.26
N THR A 700 -10.63 2.84 28.92
CA THR A 700 -11.72 3.26 29.84
C THR A 700 -11.69 2.46 31.14
N PHE A 701 -11.60 1.12 31.07
CA PHE A 701 -11.54 0.29 32.27
C PHE A 701 -10.25 0.49 33.06
N SER A 702 -9.11 0.67 32.38
CA SER A 702 -7.81 0.90 33.01
C SER A 702 -7.77 2.26 33.70
N ILE A 703 -8.30 3.32 33.09
CA ILE A 703 -8.40 4.65 33.68
C ILE A 703 -9.27 4.57 34.94
N ILE A 704 -10.48 4.01 34.86
CA ILE A 704 -11.39 3.92 36.01
C ILE A 704 -10.81 3.03 37.13
N GLY A 705 -10.31 1.84 36.77
CA GLY A 705 -9.79 0.88 37.75
C GLY A 705 -8.54 1.37 38.46
N LEU A 706 -7.57 1.91 37.71
CA LEU A 706 -6.29 2.36 38.28
C LEU A 706 -6.44 3.69 39.03
N THR A 707 -7.34 4.58 38.61
CA THR A 707 -7.65 5.79 39.40
C THR A 707 -8.28 5.43 40.74
N LEU A 708 -9.21 4.46 40.77
CA LEU A 708 -9.83 4.00 42.02
C LEU A 708 -8.81 3.35 42.96
N ILE A 709 -7.88 2.54 42.43
CA ILE A 709 -6.75 2.00 43.19
C ILE A 709 -5.87 3.12 43.74
N GLY A 710 -5.55 4.12 42.91
CA GLY A 710 -4.76 5.29 43.33
C GLY A 710 -5.42 6.04 44.49
N VAL A 711 -6.73 6.30 44.41
CA VAL A 711 -7.49 6.96 45.47
C VAL A 711 -7.48 6.14 46.77
N VAL A 712 -7.70 4.83 46.69
CA VAL A 712 -7.66 3.94 47.87
C VAL A 712 -6.28 3.95 48.51
N ALA A 713 -5.21 3.83 47.71
CA ALA A 713 -3.83 3.87 48.19
C ALA A 713 -3.51 5.19 48.91
N LEU A 714 -3.96 6.32 48.35
CA LEU A 714 -3.79 7.64 48.98
C LEU A 714 -4.63 7.80 50.24
N SER A 715 -5.86 7.27 50.27
CA SER A 715 -6.72 7.31 51.46
C SER A 715 -6.13 6.53 52.64
N GLY A 716 -5.43 5.42 52.37
CA GLY A 716 -4.70 4.66 53.38
C GLY A 716 -3.42 5.33 53.87
N ILE A 717 -2.90 6.34 53.17
CA ILE A 717 -1.78 7.19 53.62
C ILE A 717 -2.29 8.41 54.41
N ALA A 718 -3.53 8.83 54.15
CA ALA A 718 -4.18 9.98 54.78
C ALA A 718 -4.91 9.66 56.10
N ALA A 719 -5.26 8.39 56.31
CA ALA A 719 -5.79 7.83 57.55
C ALA A 719 -4.64 7.35 58.44
#